data_AF-A0A640W5Y7-F1
#
_entry.id   AF-A0A640W5Y7-F1
#
_cell.length_a   1.000
_cell.length_b   1.000
_cell.length_c   1.000
_cell.angle_alpha   90.00
_cell.angle_beta   90.00
_cell.angle_gamma   90.00
#
_symmetry.space_group_name_H-M   'P 1'
#
loop_
_entity.id
_entity.type
_entity.pdbx_description
1 polymer ?
#
loop_
_entity_poly.entity_id
_entity_poly.type
_entity_poly.pdbx_seq_one_letter_code
_entity_poly.pdbx_strand_id
1 'polypeptide(L)'
;MKSEKIKKFKCVKGYFIMKKGMGKAILGMAIVGVILISISSYYGSPSETHYYYHKWALIFVSTNDFPSEQNVDAFPAQGLQAYYILKKHGYLDDNIMFALWHDDDDYISIYGNHNDLLGPPPQIGGPDEAPEIDFDENTLPPGVSNWNDLLHYCIDRIASHAGTNDDVIIYIVNHGGYDSVTGKALFGFEDGSSLPENAFDSWIDSIHCRKLTVLVDTCYSGDFIDAPVDPGFDSGIDDETNRILVSSAGDCMAFSYAEANGSWAGSLFFHPFFEALDEGMSIKDAYEYACSFIPYGHTENVTALQDPQLVDKTGESNVYTFLDPLFAWVDDDYDATTPGWQLDHFNNLKDAIDAVAPHGRIYVHDGMYDGDIVIDKPMVIEGIAMPKIQTSGDGIFIKASDVELINLTIDAKDNGIILQNVNNVSIKQCNVSNASLGIYSVNSINCSIENTSIYKNGKGIYLSNSSNFIIRHSIILNNVYFGIEMSHASKNNLIENCNIMDNGIYGLYIIQDSTGNKIWHNNFINNTAHDSCNNDFNSAYEDIRGNYWSDYEGVDEKHGESQNMTGKDGIGDTPYTLGGGGQDAYPLVHPITDPPSFVWVNKKFNHIYNDHFSCIQDAIESVTNGGGCFVFPGVYKEDVVIKKKLLLIGYDNKNTFVEGNESYALHIKNAVELRGFGIRNTWSDAGVYVEGNDSVISDCDVYNNYYGIVINATNVTIENNSIHGNTFIGIVAKSNSTNIRNCNITENNKGILLHNASNVVIEKCIISNNSVTGIEMKNSLDVETYCNTIKNNFYGMYVDNSSSQICLNNFINNFIHARDYGSNVFDNGNVGNYWDDYNGIDANHDGIGDTPYKIDNDSIDYKPLIRKTGLPIAYFHYEPNNNITTNDIIQFHDDSIDLDGTITAWLWNFGDGKI
;
A
#
# COMPACT_ATOMS: atom_id res chain seq x y z
N MET A 1 36.91 -3.09 -22.08
CA MET A 1 36.14 -1.86 -21.81
C MET A 1 34.74 -2.10 -22.35
N LYS A 2 33.78 -2.52 -21.49
CA LYS A 2 32.73 -1.66 -20.87
C LYS A 2 32.00 -0.83 -21.95
N SER A 3 30.68 -0.89 -22.18
CA SER A 3 29.56 -1.12 -21.28
C SER A 3 28.27 -1.54 -22.02
N GLU A 4 27.54 -2.46 -21.40
CA GLU A 4 26.08 -2.52 -21.18
C GLU A 4 25.08 -2.26 -22.33
N LYS A 5 24.41 -3.35 -22.75
CA LYS A 5 23.05 -3.36 -23.27
C LYS A 5 22.14 -4.01 -22.21
N ILE A 6 21.29 -3.22 -21.57
CA ILE A 6 20.17 -3.73 -20.77
C ILE A 6 19.05 -4.13 -21.74
N LYS A 7 18.69 -5.42 -21.73
CA LYS A 7 17.54 -5.98 -22.45
C LYS A 7 16.26 -5.69 -21.65
N LYS A 8 15.30 -5.00 -22.27
CA LYS A 8 13.92 -4.88 -21.82
C LYS A 8 13.24 -6.26 -21.85
N PHE A 9 12.63 -6.65 -20.72
CA PHE A 9 11.72 -7.79 -20.64
C PHE A 9 10.42 -7.45 -21.40
N LYS A 10 10.03 -8.31 -22.35
CA LYS A 10 8.70 -8.34 -22.97
C LYS A 10 7.83 -9.34 -22.21
N CYS A 11 6.72 -8.89 -21.66
CA CYS A 11 5.67 -9.74 -21.12
C CYS A 11 4.92 -10.43 -22.27
N VAL A 12 4.85 -11.76 -22.25
CA VAL A 12 4.13 -12.58 -23.23
C VAL A 12 2.74 -12.90 -22.65
N LYS A 13 1.67 -12.42 -23.31
CA LYS A 13 0.28 -12.83 -23.02
C LYS A 13 0.01 -14.21 -23.61
N GLY A 14 -0.24 -15.20 -22.76
CA GLY A 14 -0.77 -16.53 -23.15
C GLY A 14 -2.29 -16.55 -23.07
N TYR A 15 -2.95 -16.76 -24.21
CA TYR A 15 -4.39 -17.06 -24.32
C TYR A 15 -4.63 -18.55 -24.04
N PHE A 16 -5.52 -18.89 -23.11
CA PHE A 16 -6.09 -20.24 -23.01
C PHE A 16 -7.58 -20.21 -23.40
N ILE A 17 -7.92 -20.96 -24.45
CA ILE A 17 -9.29 -21.25 -24.90
C ILE A 17 -9.69 -22.57 -24.23
N MET A 18 -10.73 -22.59 -23.39
CA MET A 18 -11.39 -23.83 -22.98
C MET A 18 -12.76 -23.99 -23.64
N LYS A 19 -12.91 -25.10 -24.37
CA LYS A 19 -14.16 -25.56 -24.99
C LYS A 19 -15.11 -26.15 -23.94
N LYS A 20 -16.40 -25.93 -24.19
CA LYS A 20 -17.58 -26.52 -23.51
C LYS A 20 -17.50 -28.04 -23.31
N GLY A 21 -17.92 -28.48 -22.12
CA GLY A 21 -18.73 -29.69 -21.97
C GLY A 21 -18.27 -30.68 -20.89
N MET A 22 -18.79 -30.55 -19.67
CA MET A 22 -19.32 -31.66 -18.85
C MET A 22 -19.96 -31.06 -17.60
N GLY A 23 -21.28 -31.22 -17.49
CA GLY A 23 -22.09 -30.69 -16.40
C GLY A 23 -22.35 -31.74 -15.32
N LYS A 24 -22.43 -31.22 -14.08
CA LYS A 24 -23.25 -31.70 -12.96
C LYS A 24 -22.90 -33.08 -12.36
N ALA A 25 -21.91 -33.09 -11.47
CA ALA A 25 -21.98 -33.74 -10.15
C ALA A 25 -20.65 -33.50 -9.41
N ILE A 26 -20.51 -32.33 -8.79
CA ILE A 26 -19.68 -31.96 -7.61
C ILE A 26 -19.99 -30.47 -7.45
N LEU A 27 -21.12 -30.17 -6.82
CA LEU A 27 -21.58 -28.81 -6.53
C LEU A 27 -22.15 -28.88 -5.11
N GLY A 28 -21.27 -28.80 -4.12
CA GLY A 28 -21.65 -28.93 -2.71
C GLY A 28 -20.51 -28.76 -1.69
N MET A 29 -19.23 -28.89 -2.06
CA MET A 29 -18.11 -28.77 -1.10
C MET A 29 -16.87 -28.04 -1.66
N ALA A 30 -17.04 -27.13 -2.63
CA ALA A 30 -15.92 -26.35 -3.20
C ALA A 30 -16.28 -24.88 -3.46
N ILE A 31 -17.13 -24.29 -2.61
CA ILE A 31 -17.52 -22.85 -2.70
C ILE A 31 -17.13 -22.06 -1.43
N VAL A 32 -16.42 -22.66 -0.46
CA VAL A 32 -15.89 -21.92 0.71
C VAL A 32 -14.38 -21.65 0.62
N GLY A 33 -13.63 -22.36 -0.24
CA GLY A 33 -12.16 -22.25 -0.33
C GLY A 33 -11.59 -21.37 -1.45
N VAL A 34 -12.41 -20.71 -2.28
CA VAL A 34 -11.91 -19.96 -3.47
C VAL A 34 -12.39 -18.50 -3.53
N ILE A 35 -13.07 -18.00 -2.49
CA ILE A 35 -13.36 -16.56 -2.35
C ILE A 35 -12.31 -15.84 -1.47
N LEU A 36 -11.37 -16.56 -0.85
CA LEU A 36 -10.28 -16.00 -0.04
C LEU A 36 -8.96 -15.73 -0.79
N ILE A 37 -8.90 -15.91 -2.12
CA ILE A 37 -7.68 -15.64 -2.93
C ILE A 37 -7.98 -14.66 -4.07
N SER A 38 -8.64 -13.54 -3.77
CA SER A 38 -8.72 -12.41 -4.70
C SER A 38 -8.53 -11.03 -4.04
N ILE A 39 -7.96 -11.00 -2.84
CA ILE A 39 -7.40 -9.79 -2.23
C ILE A 39 -5.89 -10.05 -2.02
N SER A 40 -5.11 -10.14 -3.10
CA SER A 40 -3.66 -10.39 -3.01
C SER A 40 -2.85 -9.57 -4.02
N SER A 41 -3.19 -8.30 -4.18
CA SER A 41 -2.34 -7.34 -4.91
C SER A 41 -1.78 -6.21 -4.05
N TYR A 42 -1.97 -6.26 -2.73
CA TYR A 42 -1.32 -5.35 -1.77
C TYR A 42 -0.27 -6.09 -0.92
N TYR A 43 0.59 -6.88 -1.57
CA TYR A 43 1.88 -7.22 -0.99
C TYR A 43 2.87 -6.13 -1.36
N GLY A 44 2.79 -5.02 -0.64
CA GLY A 44 3.99 -4.22 -0.41
C GLY A 44 4.96 -5.12 0.36
N SER A 45 6.16 -5.34 -0.19
CA SER A 45 7.26 -5.96 0.55
C SER A 45 7.34 -5.33 1.93
N PRO A 46 7.24 -6.08 3.04
CA PRO A 46 7.65 -5.57 4.34
C PRO A 46 9.14 -5.29 4.24
N SER A 47 9.51 -4.03 4.05
CA SER A 47 10.89 -3.58 4.17
C SER A 47 11.15 -3.29 5.64
N GLU A 48 11.15 -4.32 6.47
CA GLU A 48 11.60 -4.23 7.85
C GLU A 48 12.10 -5.61 8.25
N THR A 49 13.39 -5.68 8.53
CA THR A 49 14.09 -6.83 9.10
C THR A 49 13.31 -7.31 10.32
N HIS A 50 12.57 -8.40 10.17
CA HIS A 50 11.97 -9.08 11.30
C HIS A 50 13.14 -9.65 12.11
N TYR A 51 13.36 -9.12 13.32
CA TYR A 51 14.33 -9.66 14.25
C TYR A 51 13.74 -10.94 14.82
N TYR A 52 14.03 -12.06 14.17
CA TYR A 52 13.71 -13.39 14.70
C TYR A 52 14.62 -13.65 15.91
N TYR A 53 14.02 -14.01 17.04
CA TYR A 53 14.72 -14.55 18.20
C TYR A 53 15.07 -16.02 17.92
N HIS A 54 16.34 -16.38 18.08
CA HIS A 54 16.82 -17.76 17.91
C HIS A 54 17.47 -18.27 19.20
N LYS A 55 17.34 -19.57 19.46
CA LYS A 55 18.16 -20.30 20.43
C LYS A 55 19.30 -20.98 19.66
N TRP A 56 20.55 -20.71 20.04
CA TRP A 56 21.75 -21.32 19.47
C TRP A 56 22.42 -22.24 20.49
N ALA A 57 22.96 -23.36 20.03
CA ALA A 57 23.74 -24.26 20.86
C ALA A 57 25.04 -24.69 20.18
N LEU A 58 26.09 -24.86 20.97
CA LEU A 58 27.30 -25.59 20.61
C LEU A 58 27.44 -26.75 21.58
N ILE A 59 27.45 -27.98 21.07
CA ILE A 59 27.77 -29.18 21.83
C ILE A 59 29.09 -29.69 21.28
N PHE A 60 30.13 -29.69 22.11
CA PHE A 60 31.49 -29.99 21.70
C PHE A 60 32.08 -31.09 22.57
N VAL A 61 31.97 -32.34 22.10
CA VAL A 61 32.54 -33.50 22.77
C VAL A 61 33.83 -33.89 22.08
N SER A 62 34.95 -33.73 22.76
CA SER A 62 36.27 -33.89 22.17
C SER A 62 37.10 -35.00 22.78
N THR A 63 36.43 -36.02 23.31
CA THR A 63 37.05 -37.18 23.94
C THR A 63 36.21 -38.43 23.72
N ASN A 64 36.89 -39.57 23.74
CA ASN A 64 36.31 -40.89 23.62
C ASN A 64 37.12 -41.83 24.55
N ASP A 65 36.57 -42.31 25.69
CA ASP A 65 37.36 -43.21 26.56
C ASP A 65 36.63 -43.93 27.73
N PHE A 66 36.63 -45.28 27.73
CA PHE A 66 37.51 -46.16 28.55
C PHE A 66 37.39 -47.65 28.08
N PRO A 67 38.46 -48.49 28.14
CA PRO A 67 38.57 -49.69 27.31
C PRO A 67 38.12 -50.98 28.03
N SER A 68 37.02 -51.60 27.57
CA SER A 68 36.89 -53.07 27.55
C SER A 68 35.73 -53.60 26.70
N GLU A 69 34.74 -52.77 26.35
CA GLU A 69 33.63 -53.16 25.48
C GLU A 69 33.41 -52.11 24.38
N GLN A 70 33.40 -52.56 23.13
CA GLN A 70 33.45 -51.77 21.90
C GLN A 70 32.21 -50.89 21.62
N ASN A 71 31.33 -50.64 22.61
CA ASN A 71 30.04 -49.97 22.41
C ASN A 71 29.48 -49.24 23.66
N VAL A 72 30.32 -48.81 24.62
CA VAL A 72 29.86 -48.18 25.89
C VAL A 72 30.76 -46.99 26.26
N ASP A 73 30.61 -45.87 25.56
CA ASP A 73 31.35 -44.65 25.88
C ASP A 73 30.48 -43.58 26.57
N ALA A 74 30.97 -43.07 27.71
CA ALA A 74 30.23 -42.18 28.59
C ALA A 74 30.19 -40.72 28.09
N PHE A 75 31.25 -40.23 27.45
CA PHE A 75 31.31 -38.82 27.01
C PHE A 75 30.52 -38.56 25.73
N PRO A 76 30.61 -39.40 24.68
CA PRO A 76 29.73 -39.29 23.52
C PRO A 76 28.25 -39.50 23.88
N ALA A 77 27.95 -40.41 24.82
CA ALA A 77 26.59 -40.56 25.36
C ALA A 77 26.09 -39.27 26.04
N GLN A 78 26.97 -38.57 26.78
CA GLN A 78 26.62 -37.29 27.40
C GLN A 78 26.34 -36.19 26.36
N GLY A 79 27.11 -36.10 25.28
CA GLY A 79 26.85 -35.17 24.17
C GLY A 79 25.52 -35.44 23.49
N LEU A 80 25.22 -36.72 23.22
CA LEU A 80 23.93 -37.14 22.67
C LEU A 80 22.77 -36.78 23.60
N GLN A 81 22.92 -36.97 24.92
CA GLN A 81 21.88 -36.60 25.90
C GLN A 81 21.57 -35.11 25.82
N ALA A 82 22.60 -34.26 25.80
CA ALA A 82 22.45 -32.82 25.66
C ALA A 82 21.77 -32.45 24.32
N TYR A 83 22.19 -33.06 23.21
CA TYR A 83 21.61 -32.83 21.89
C TYR A 83 20.11 -33.13 21.86
N TYR A 84 19.71 -34.32 22.32
CA TYR A 84 18.29 -34.70 22.29
C TYR A 84 17.42 -33.87 23.22
N ILE A 85 17.94 -33.48 24.39
CA ILE A 85 17.20 -32.62 25.31
C ILE A 85 17.03 -31.23 24.70
N LEU A 86 18.09 -30.63 24.15
CA LEU A 86 17.97 -29.33 23.48
C LEU A 86 16.99 -29.38 22.29
N LYS A 87 17.06 -30.44 21.46
CA LYS A 87 16.10 -30.69 20.37
C LYS A 87 14.66 -30.80 20.86
N LYS A 88 14.43 -31.60 21.90
CA LYS A 88 13.11 -31.76 22.53
C LYS A 88 12.54 -30.43 23.03
N HIS A 89 13.41 -29.50 23.43
CA HIS A 89 13.06 -28.18 23.95
C HIS A 89 13.19 -27.03 22.94
N GLY A 90 13.05 -27.35 21.65
CA GLY A 90 12.80 -26.35 20.59
C GLY A 90 14.05 -25.73 19.96
N TYR A 91 15.24 -26.29 20.18
CA TYR A 91 16.42 -25.94 19.39
C TYR A 91 16.32 -26.61 18.01
N LEU A 92 16.54 -25.84 16.95
CA LEU A 92 16.55 -26.33 15.56
C LEU A 92 17.94 -26.88 15.23
N ASP A 93 18.04 -27.89 14.34
CA ASP A 93 19.33 -28.46 13.92
C ASP A 93 20.26 -27.40 13.34
N ASP A 94 19.73 -26.54 12.46
CA ASP A 94 20.46 -25.42 11.86
C ASP A 94 21.09 -24.46 12.89
N ASN A 95 20.63 -24.50 14.15
CA ASN A 95 21.11 -23.68 15.25
C ASN A 95 21.85 -24.48 16.34
N ILE A 96 21.95 -25.81 16.23
CA ILE A 96 22.78 -26.65 17.11
C ILE A 96 24.02 -27.03 16.32
N MET A 97 25.16 -26.51 16.70
CA MET A 97 26.45 -26.99 16.21
C MET A 97 26.89 -28.16 17.06
N PHE A 98 26.88 -29.37 16.52
CA PHE A 98 27.27 -30.59 17.24
C PHE A 98 28.58 -31.17 16.69
N ALA A 99 29.65 -31.03 17.48
CA ALA A 99 30.92 -31.69 17.25
C ALA A 99 31.08 -32.88 18.19
N LEU A 100 31.31 -34.07 17.64
CA LEU A 100 31.36 -35.33 18.40
C LEU A 100 32.56 -36.16 17.97
N TRP A 101 33.53 -36.36 18.86
CA TRP A 101 34.63 -37.31 18.66
C TRP A 101 34.13 -38.71 19.01
N HIS A 102 34.16 -39.65 18.06
CA HIS A 102 33.61 -41.00 18.26
C HIS A 102 34.37 -42.12 17.51
N ASP A 103 35.70 -42.01 17.44
CA ASP A 103 36.55 -43.02 16.79
C ASP A 103 36.30 -44.46 17.29
N ASP A 104 36.39 -45.46 16.41
CA ASP A 104 36.18 -46.88 16.74
C ASP A 104 34.82 -47.29 17.40
N ASP A 105 33.82 -46.40 17.47
CA ASP A 105 32.46 -46.69 17.97
C ASP A 105 31.44 -46.91 16.84
N ASP A 106 31.02 -48.16 16.62
CA ASP A 106 29.93 -48.48 15.67
C ASP A 106 28.54 -48.17 16.27
N TYR A 107 28.44 -47.95 17.59
CA TYR A 107 27.21 -47.69 18.32
C TYR A 107 27.44 -46.93 19.65
N ILE A 108 26.77 -45.78 19.80
CA ILE A 108 26.79 -44.95 21.02
C ILE A 108 25.35 -44.93 21.58
N SER A 109 25.18 -45.24 22.88
CA SER A 109 23.86 -45.31 23.51
C SER A 109 23.81 -44.68 24.90
N ILE A 110 22.71 -43.97 25.14
CA ILE A 110 22.32 -43.49 26.47
C ILE A 110 21.42 -44.58 27.07
N TYR A 111 21.95 -45.41 27.98
CA TYR A 111 21.17 -46.49 28.62
C TYR A 111 20.11 -45.97 29.63
N GLY A 112 19.13 -46.79 30.05
CA GLY A 112 18.15 -46.49 31.13
C GLY A 112 16.66 -46.50 30.75
N ASN A 113 15.78 -45.92 31.57
CA ASN A 113 14.39 -45.60 31.16
C ASN A 113 14.36 -44.55 30.03
N HIS A 114 15.53 -44.07 29.64
CA HIS A 114 15.82 -43.34 28.41
C HIS A 114 15.73 -44.24 27.15
N ASN A 115 15.52 -45.56 27.31
CA ASN A 115 15.35 -46.57 26.26
C ASN A 115 13.90 -47.05 26.03
N ASP A 116 12.95 -46.12 25.90
CA ASP A 116 11.76 -46.35 25.05
C ASP A 116 12.08 -46.13 23.55
N LEU A 117 13.37 -46.00 23.19
CA LEU A 117 13.91 -45.82 21.84
C LEU A 117 14.39 -47.14 21.19
N LEU A 118 13.64 -48.23 21.31
CA LEU A 118 13.99 -49.53 20.69
C LEU A 118 13.43 -49.71 19.26
N GLY A 119 14.30 -49.57 18.27
CA GLY A 119 14.19 -50.16 16.92
C GLY A 119 15.57 -50.67 16.44
N PRO A 120 15.67 -51.64 15.51
CA PRO A 120 16.96 -52.19 15.06
C PRO A 120 17.76 -51.18 14.20
N PRO A 121 19.10 -51.28 14.08
CA PRO A 121 19.99 -50.19 13.64
C PRO A 121 19.83 -49.92 12.13
N PRO A 122 20.06 -48.67 11.64
CA PRO A 122 21.35 -48.00 11.80
C PRO A 122 21.30 -46.48 12.00
N GLN A 123 22.48 -45.94 12.33
CA GLN A 123 22.82 -44.53 12.45
C GLN A 123 22.17 -43.86 13.66
N ILE A 124 23.04 -43.16 14.38
CA ILE A 124 22.78 -42.14 15.40
C ILE A 124 21.34 -41.64 15.23
N GLY A 125 20.48 -41.62 16.26
CA GLY A 125 19.09 -41.12 16.15
C GLY A 125 18.19 -41.44 17.33
N GLY A 126 17.26 -40.52 17.61
CA GLY A 126 16.13 -40.72 18.52
C GLY A 126 14.86 -40.21 17.85
N PRO A 127 13.67 -40.52 18.39
CA PRO A 127 12.89 -41.72 18.07
C PRO A 127 12.64 -42.02 16.58
N ASP A 128 12.90 -41.08 15.66
CA ASP A 128 12.66 -41.24 14.21
C ASP A 128 13.75 -40.63 13.30
N GLU A 129 14.71 -39.85 13.84
CA GLU A 129 15.73 -39.14 13.04
C GLU A 129 17.11 -39.13 13.71
N ALA A 130 18.15 -39.08 12.88
CA ALA A 130 19.53 -39.01 13.31
C ALA A 130 19.91 -37.65 13.89
N PRO A 131 20.74 -37.54 14.96
CA PRO A 131 21.32 -36.28 15.29
C PRO A 131 22.21 -35.85 14.13
N GLU A 132 22.12 -34.57 13.84
CA GLU A 132 22.99 -33.93 12.87
C GLU A 132 24.33 -33.65 13.55
N ILE A 133 25.33 -34.50 13.29
CA ILE A 133 26.71 -34.22 13.68
C ILE A 133 27.33 -33.37 12.59
N ASP A 134 27.58 -32.09 12.90
CA ASP A 134 28.23 -31.16 11.99
C ASP A 134 29.70 -31.53 11.75
N PHE A 135 30.38 -32.00 12.81
CA PHE A 135 31.80 -32.31 12.78
C PHE A 135 32.13 -33.54 13.63
N ASP A 136 32.83 -34.49 13.03
CA ASP A 136 33.44 -35.66 13.67
C ASP A 136 34.97 -35.65 13.45
N GLU A 137 35.68 -36.66 13.97
CA GLU A 137 37.14 -36.76 13.86
C GLU A 137 37.64 -36.89 12.41
N ASN A 138 36.75 -37.18 11.46
CA ASN A 138 37.02 -37.38 10.04
C ASN A 138 36.54 -36.22 9.14
N THR A 139 35.80 -35.24 9.67
CA THR A 139 35.06 -34.22 8.89
C THR A 139 35.41 -32.76 9.24
N LEU A 140 36.69 -32.49 9.51
CA LEU A 140 37.14 -31.11 9.79
C LEU A 140 36.92 -30.15 8.59
N PRO A 141 36.45 -28.90 8.83
CA PRO A 141 36.22 -27.93 7.77
C PRO A 141 37.53 -27.39 7.17
N PRO A 142 37.52 -26.86 5.93
CA PRO A 142 38.73 -26.36 5.28
C PRO A 142 39.42 -25.24 6.08
N GLY A 143 40.68 -25.45 6.44
CA GLY A 143 41.48 -24.48 7.20
C GLY A 143 41.54 -24.73 8.70
N VAL A 144 40.76 -25.68 9.21
CA VAL A 144 40.85 -26.20 10.58
C VAL A 144 41.83 -27.38 10.59
N SER A 145 42.83 -27.34 11.49
CA SER A 145 43.93 -28.32 11.51
C SER A 145 43.93 -29.29 12.68
N ASN A 146 43.14 -28.99 13.72
CA ASN A 146 42.99 -29.73 14.96
C ASN A 146 41.66 -29.33 15.64
N TRP A 147 41.29 -29.99 16.73
CA TRP A 147 40.03 -29.79 17.44
C TRP A 147 39.97 -28.49 18.26
N ASN A 148 41.11 -27.96 18.68
CA ASN A 148 41.17 -26.60 19.24
C ASN A 148 40.81 -25.54 18.18
N ASP A 149 41.31 -25.68 16.95
CA ASP A 149 40.92 -24.82 15.82
C ASP A 149 39.43 -25.01 15.46
N LEU A 150 38.90 -26.23 15.61
CA LEU A 150 37.49 -26.53 15.35
C LEU A 150 36.57 -25.84 16.36
N LEU A 151 36.89 -25.90 17.66
CA LEU A 151 36.11 -25.24 18.70
C LEU A 151 36.05 -23.72 18.46
N HIS A 152 37.20 -23.11 18.13
CA HIS A 152 37.25 -21.68 17.79
C HIS A 152 36.41 -21.37 16.54
N TYR A 153 36.50 -22.21 15.49
CA TYR A 153 35.69 -22.07 14.29
C TYR A 153 34.18 -22.13 14.59
N CYS A 154 33.75 -23.03 15.48
CA CYS A 154 32.35 -23.14 15.90
C CYS A 154 31.88 -21.88 16.64
N ILE A 155 32.70 -21.36 17.55
CA ILE A 155 32.41 -20.13 18.29
C ILE A 155 32.30 -18.93 17.35
N ASP A 156 33.22 -18.77 16.39
CA ASP A 156 33.17 -17.72 15.37
C ASP A 156 31.90 -17.81 14.50
N ARG A 157 31.45 -19.03 14.19
CA ARG A 157 30.20 -19.24 13.46
C ARG A 157 29.00 -18.78 14.28
N ILE A 158 28.91 -19.12 15.56
CA ILE A 158 27.84 -18.63 16.42
C ILE A 158 27.90 -17.11 16.55
N ALA A 159 29.08 -16.55 16.82
CA ALA A 159 29.28 -15.11 16.96
C ALA A 159 28.86 -14.30 15.71
N SER A 160 29.01 -14.88 14.52
CA SER A 160 28.62 -14.24 13.26
C SER A 160 27.13 -14.35 12.91
N HIS A 161 26.36 -15.19 13.61
CA HIS A 161 24.94 -15.42 13.33
C HIS A 161 24.00 -15.05 14.48
N ALA A 162 24.44 -15.20 15.73
CA ALA A 162 23.66 -14.83 16.90
C ALA A 162 23.49 -13.30 16.98
N GLY A 163 22.25 -12.85 17.15
CA GLY A 163 21.90 -11.44 17.38
C GLY A 163 21.82 -11.10 18.86
N THR A 164 21.76 -9.81 19.19
CA THR A 164 21.71 -9.30 20.58
C THR A 164 20.49 -9.72 21.38
N ASN A 165 19.47 -10.30 20.72
CA ASN A 165 18.27 -10.82 21.34
C ASN A 165 18.32 -12.34 21.55
N ASP A 166 19.27 -13.04 20.94
CA ASP A 166 19.34 -14.50 20.95
C ASP A 166 19.90 -15.04 22.27
N ASP A 167 19.54 -16.28 22.60
CA ASP A 167 20.16 -17.03 23.70
C ASP A 167 21.11 -18.09 23.11
N VAL A 168 22.29 -18.21 23.72
CA VAL A 168 23.35 -19.11 23.28
C VAL A 168 23.74 -20.06 24.41
N ILE A 169 23.85 -21.35 24.10
CA ILE A 169 24.40 -22.36 25.00
C ILE A 169 25.69 -22.91 24.40
N ILE A 170 26.74 -23.01 25.19
CA ILE A 170 27.98 -23.71 24.84
C ILE A 170 28.18 -24.81 25.87
N TYR A 171 28.22 -26.06 25.41
CA TYR A 171 28.50 -27.23 26.22
C TYR A 171 29.76 -27.93 25.72
N ILE A 172 30.82 -27.93 26.52
CA ILE A 172 32.10 -28.56 26.16
C ILE A 172 32.38 -29.74 27.09
N VAL A 173 32.81 -30.87 26.52
CA VAL A 173 32.97 -32.15 27.23
C VAL A 173 34.31 -32.79 26.92
N ASN A 174 35.09 -33.08 27.98
CA ASN A 174 36.43 -33.66 27.87
C ASN A 174 36.97 -34.24 29.19
N HIS A 175 38.05 -35.03 29.17
CA HIS A 175 38.79 -35.47 30.36
C HIS A 175 39.37 -34.32 31.18
N GLY A 176 39.93 -33.31 30.51
CA GLY A 176 40.57 -32.17 31.17
C GLY A 176 41.97 -32.47 31.67
N GLY A 177 42.72 -31.41 31.95
CA GLY A 177 44.11 -31.49 32.39
C GLY A 177 44.43 -30.40 33.39
N TYR A 178 45.51 -30.61 34.14
CA TYR A 178 46.04 -29.63 35.08
C TYR A 178 47.50 -29.36 34.76
N ASP A 179 47.83 -28.12 34.42
CA ASP A 179 49.22 -27.72 34.20
C ASP A 179 49.91 -27.51 35.55
N SER A 180 50.64 -28.53 36.00
CA SER A 180 51.44 -28.45 37.22
C SER A 180 52.52 -27.34 37.23
N VAL A 181 52.82 -26.71 36.09
CA VAL A 181 53.80 -25.61 35.97
C VAL A 181 53.14 -24.24 36.16
N THR A 182 51.97 -24.02 35.55
CA THR A 182 51.23 -22.74 35.65
C THR A 182 50.20 -22.73 36.78
N GLY A 183 49.82 -23.90 37.28
CA GLY A 183 48.82 -24.08 38.32
C GLY A 183 47.38 -23.92 37.84
N LYS A 184 47.15 -23.95 36.52
CA LYS A 184 45.85 -23.71 35.89
C LYS A 184 45.30 -24.96 35.20
N ALA A 185 43.97 -25.02 35.11
CA ALA A 185 43.23 -25.97 34.30
C ALA A 185 43.50 -25.78 32.80
N LEU A 186 43.47 -26.90 32.07
CA LEU A 186 43.61 -26.96 30.62
C LEU A 186 42.51 -27.87 30.07
N PHE A 187 41.86 -27.44 28.99
CA PHE A 187 40.94 -28.29 28.25
C PHE A 187 41.71 -28.98 27.11
N GLY A 188 42.03 -30.28 27.23
CA GLY A 188 42.97 -30.99 26.34
C GLY A 188 42.28 -31.98 25.39
N PHE A 189 42.42 -31.82 24.08
CA PHE A 189 41.71 -32.62 23.06
C PHE A 189 42.43 -33.94 22.73
N GLU A 190 41.71 -34.94 22.21
CA GLU A 190 42.27 -36.26 21.82
C GLU A 190 43.39 -36.19 20.77
N ASP A 191 43.36 -35.18 19.90
CA ASP A 191 44.42 -34.96 18.90
C ASP A 191 45.72 -34.40 19.48
N GLY A 192 45.78 -34.21 20.81
CA GLY A 192 46.92 -33.70 21.56
C GLY A 192 47.02 -32.18 21.59
N SER A 193 46.07 -31.45 20.99
CA SER A 193 45.95 -30.00 21.16
C SER A 193 45.37 -29.66 22.55
N SER A 194 45.45 -28.40 22.97
CA SER A 194 44.90 -27.95 24.25
C SER A 194 44.44 -26.50 24.19
N LEU A 195 43.44 -26.18 24.99
CA LEU A 195 42.81 -24.89 25.11
C LEU A 195 43.04 -24.33 26.53
N PRO A 196 43.79 -23.22 26.65
CA PRO A 196 43.86 -22.47 27.89
C PRO A 196 42.61 -21.60 28.06
N GLU A 197 42.19 -21.42 29.30
CA GLU A 197 41.05 -20.58 29.73
C GLU A 197 41.01 -19.22 29.02
N ASN A 198 42.07 -18.40 29.13
CA ASN A 198 42.09 -17.04 28.58
C ASN A 198 41.90 -16.98 27.05
N ALA A 199 42.17 -18.08 26.33
CA ALA A 199 41.87 -18.14 24.90
C ALA A 199 40.39 -18.41 24.65
N PHE A 200 39.77 -19.30 25.44
CA PHE A 200 38.34 -19.60 25.34
C PHE A 200 37.49 -18.38 25.69
N ASP A 201 37.83 -17.72 26.78
CA ASP A 201 37.25 -16.45 27.23
C ASP A 201 37.19 -15.41 26.09
N SER A 202 38.36 -15.10 25.52
CA SER A 202 38.45 -14.18 24.39
C SER A 202 37.63 -14.59 23.16
N TRP A 203 37.30 -15.87 22.98
CA TRP A 203 36.47 -16.33 21.86
C TRP A 203 35.00 -16.09 22.13
N ILE A 204 34.51 -16.44 23.32
CA ILE A 204 33.09 -16.31 23.66
C ILE A 204 32.65 -14.84 23.85
N ASP A 205 33.58 -13.92 24.10
CA ASP A 205 33.35 -12.46 24.08
C ASP A 205 32.92 -11.91 22.73
N SER A 206 33.25 -12.63 21.66
CA SER A 206 32.82 -12.26 20.32
C SER A 206 31.32 -12.51 20.10
N ILE A 207 30.65 -13.27 20.96
CA ILE A 207 29.23 -13.61 20.85
C ILE A 207 28.36 -12.50 21.45
N HIS A 208 27.71 -11.73 20.58
CA HIS A 208 26.79 -10.67 20.98
C HIS A 208 25.36 -11.17 21.13
N CYS A 209 25.06 -11.79 22.26
CA CYS A 209 23.75 -12.37 22.57
C CYS A 209 23.10 -11.74 23.81
N ARG A 210 21.80 -12.01 24.00
CA ARG A 210 21.07 -11.62 25.21
C ARG A 210 21.61 -12.36 26.43
N LYS A 211 21.87 -13.66 26.28
CA LYS A 211 22.36 -14.55 27.34
C LYS A 211 23.28 -15.60 26.76
N LEU A 212 24.40 -15.83 27.43
CA LEU A 212 25.32 -16.93 27.14
C LEU A 212 25.38 -17.88 28.34
N THR A 213 25.00 -19.13 28.13
CA THR A 213 25.16 -20.21 29.13
C THR A 213 26.33 -21.08 28.72
N VAL A 214 27.34 -21.23 29.57
CA VAL A 214 28.51 -22.07 29.32
C VAL A 214 28.52 -23.21 30.33
N LEU A 215 28.54 -24.43 29.82
CA LEU A 215 28.55 -25.68 30.57
C LEU A 215 29.90 -26.38 30.29
N VAL A 216 30.71 -26.58 31.31
CA VAL A 216 32.07 -27.12 31.17
C VAL A 216 32.19 -28.44 31.90
N ASP A 217 32.19 -29.55 31.15
CA ASP A 217 32.31 -30.90 31.67
C ASP A 217 33.73 -31.43 31.53
N THR A 218 34.56 -31.16 32.52
CA THR A 218 35.95 -31.60 32.53
C THR A 218 36.57 -31.62 33.93
N CYS A 219 37.68 -32.36 34.12
CA CYS A 219 38.44 -32.28 35.37
C CYS A 219 38.96 -30.86 35.58
N TYR A 220 38.91 -30.35 36.81
CA TYR A 220 39.32 -29.00 37.19
C TYR A 220 38.48 -27.89 36.51
N SER A 221 37.25 -28.21 36.08
CA SER A 221 36.37 -27.26 35.38
C SER A 221 35.98 -26.04 36.22
N GLY A 222 36.01 -26.12 37.55
CA GLY A 222 35.74 -24.98 38.43
C GLY A 222 36.85 -23.93 38.40
N ASP A 223 38.10 -24.37 38.22
CA ASP A 223 39.24 -23.48 37.94
C ASP A 223 39.14 -22.92 36.51
N PHE A 224 38.74 -23.75 35.54
CA PHE A 224 38.59 -23.31 34.13
C PHE A 224 37.52 -22.23 33.92
N ILE A 225 36.49 -22.14 34.78
CA ILE A 225 35.45 -21.09 34.70
C ILE A 225 35.65 -19.95 35.70
N ASP A 226 36.80 -19.89 36.38
CA ASP A 226 37.13 -18.88 37.39
C ASP A 226 36.09 -18.81 38.54
N ALA A 227 35.67 -19.96 39.08
CA ALA A 227 34.68 -20.00 40.14
C ALA A 227 35.18 -19.34 41.46
N PRO A 228 34.29 -18.75 42.30
CA PRO A 228 34.66 -17.89 43.44
C PRO A 228 35.55 -18.50 44.55
N VAL A 229 35.84 -19.80 44.47
CA VAL A 229 36.63 -20.56 45.45
C VAL A 229 38.12 -20.62 45.09
N ASP A 230 38.54 -20.08 43.94
CA ASP A 230 39.95 -19.97 43.54
C ASP A 230 40.63 -18.67 44.03
N PRO A 231 41.84 -18.70 44.64
CA PRO A 231 42.53 -17.49 45.12
C PRO A 231 43.16 -16.60 44.02
N GLY A 232 42.87 -16.87 42.75
CA GLY A 232 43.64 -16.40 41.61
C GLY A 232 42.96 -15.45 40.63
N PHE A 233 41.86 -14.74 40.98
CA PHE A 233 41.18 -13.75 40.12
C PHE A 233 42.08 -13.08 39.06
N ASP A 234 42.04 -13.60 37.83
CA ASP A 234 42.44 -12.86 36.64
C ASP A 234 41.17 -12.44 35.86
N SER A 235 41.31 -11.90 34.66
CA SER A 235 40.16 -11.47 33.86
C SER A 235 39.64 -12.71 33.11
N GLY A 236 38.89 -13.57 33.79
CA GLY A 236 38.35 -14.80 33.24
C GLY A 236 36.88 -14.69 32.82
N ILE A 237 36.33 -15.85 32.43
CA ILE A 237 35.02 -16.07 31.74
C ILE A 237 33.80 -15.45 32.46
N ASP A 238 33.96 -15.00 33.69
CA ASP A 238 32.88 -14.52 34.55
C ASP A 238 32.72 -13.00 34.57
N ASP A 239 33.49 -12.22 33.82
CA ASP A 239 33.51 -10.76 33.92
C ASP A 239 32.37 -10.06 33.17
N GLU A 240 31.70 -10.71 32.20
CA GLU A 240 30.47 -10.20 31.59
C GLU A 240 29.21 -10.38 32.43
N THR A 241 28.27 -9.44 32.26
CA THR A 241 26.98 -9.45 32.96
C THR A 241 25.94 -10.39 32.36
N ASN A 242 26.17 -10.99 31.19
CA ASN A 242 25.20 -11.83 30.48
C ASN A 242 25.51 -13.34 30.55
N ARG A 243 26.36 -13.78 31.49
CA ARG A 243 26.85 -15.17 31.59
C ARG A 243 26.17 -15.98 32.69
N ILE A 244 25.90 -17.26 32.39
CA ILE A 244 25.65 -18.31 33.38
C ILE A 244 26.66 -19.43 33.12
N LEU A 245 27.50 -19.75 34.10
CA LEU A 245 28.59 -20.73 33.98
C LEU A 245 28.34 -21.89 34.94
N VAL A 246 28.49 -23.12 34.44
CA VAL A 246 28.33 -24.34 35.26
C VAL A 246 29.52 -25.27 35.00
N SER A 247 30.20 -25.69 36.06
CA SER A 247 31.29 -26.68 35.99
C SER A 247 30.83 -28.04 36.53
N SER A 248 31.35 -29.13 35.97
CA SER A 248 31.10 -30.48 36.51
C SER A 248 31.88 -30.79 37.78
N ALA A 249 32.96 -30.05 38.04
CA ALA A 249 33.79 -30.19 39.22
C ALA A 249 34.36 -28.83 39.71
N GLY A 250 34.91 -28.81 40.92
CA GLY A 250 35.72 -27.70 41.44
C GLY A 250 37.17 -27.76 40.92
N ASP A 251 38.14 -27.38 41.76
CA ASP A 251 39.58 -27.64 41.53
C ASP A 251 39.93 -29.11 41.86
N CYS A 252 39.25 -30.04 41.20
CA CYS A 252 39.45 -31.48 41.40
C CYS A 252 39.06 -32.31 40.16
N MET A 253 39.33 -33.61 40.21
CA MET A 253 38.92 -34.53 39.14
C MET A 253 37.40 -34.62 39.04
N ALA A 254 36.91 -34.61 37.80
CA ALA A 254 35.54 -34.95 37.45
C ALA A 254 35.43 -36.44 37.12
N PHE A 255 34.25 -37.01 37.31
CA PHE A 255 33.98 -38.42 37.05
C PHE A 255 32.90 -38.60 35.97
N SER A 256 33.08 -39.61 35.13
CA SER A 256 32.04 -40.16 34.26
C SER A 256 31.68 -41.57 34.73
N TYR A 257 30.53 -42.07 34.30
CA TYR A 257 30.05 -43.40 34.69
C TYR A 257 29.43 -44.14 33.51
N ALA A 258 29.67 -45.46 33.47
CA ALA A 258 29.06 -46.40 32.54
C ALA A 258 28.64 -47.66 33.32
N GLU A 259 27.33 -47.87 33.51
CA GLU A 259 26.85 -49.01 34.29
C GLU A 259 27.06 -50.35 33.55
N ALA A 260 27.73 -51.32 34.20
CA ALA A 260 27.96 -52.68 33.66
C ALA A 260 26.67 -53.49 33.37
N ASN A 261 25.52 -53.00 33.82
CA ASN A 261 24.17 -53.55 33.61
C ASN A 261 23.34 -52.75 32.60
N GLY A 262 23.91 -51.72 31.95
CA GLY A 262 23.26 -50.95 30.89
C GLY A 262 22.06 -50.12 31.37
N SER A 263 22.20 -49.34 32.44
CA SER A 263 21.12 -48.45 32.94
C SER A 263 21.33 -46.95 32.73
N TRP A 264 22.54 -46.45 32.46
CA TRP A 264 22.84 -45.13 31.85
C TRP A 264 24.37 -44.99 31.69
N ALA A 265 24.80 -44.09 30.81
CA ALA A 265 26.20 -43.71 30.61
C ALA A 265 26.28 -42.18 30.43
N GLY A 266 27.24 -41.52 31.07
CA GLY A 266 27.33 -40.06 31.07
C GLY A 266 28.25 -39.46 32.13
N SER A 267 28.24 -38.13 32.21
CA SER A 267 28.89 -37.35 33.26
C SER A 267 28.21 -37.59 34.61
N LEU A 268 28.99 -37.76 35.68
CA LEU A 268 28.43 -37.98 37.02
C LEU A 268 27.59 -36.78 37.50
N PHE A 269 27.89 -35.57 37.02
CA PHE A 269 27.15 -34.34 37.31
C PHE A 269 26.19 -33.95 36.17
N PHE A 270 26.70 -33.86 34.93
CA PHE A 270 25.86 -33.33 33.84
C PHE A 270 24.74 -34.29 33.44
N HIS A 271 24.87 -35.60 33.68
CA HIS A 271 23.78 -36.53 33.41
C HIS A 271 22.51 -36.22 34.22
N PRO A 272 22.54 -36.20 35.57
CA PRO A 272 21.37 -35.81 36.38
C PRO A 272 21.00 -34.32 36.21
N PHE A 273 21.94 -33.44 35.84
CA PHE A 273 21.66 -32.04 35.54
C PHE A 273 20.75 -31.91 34.31
N PHE A 274 21.11 -32.59 33.22
CA PHE A 274 20.31 -32.59 32.00
C PHE A 274 18.97 -33.32 32.19
N GLU A 275 18.90 -34.38 32.99
CA GLU A 275 17.60 -34.97 33.40
C GLU A 275 16.69 -33.96 34.09
N ALA A 276 17.22 -33.20 35.05
CA ALA A 276 16.44 -32.18 35.76
C ALA A 276 15.97 -31.06 34.82
N LEU A 277 16.81 -30.63 33.87
CA LEU A 277 16.41 -29.68 32.84
C LEU A 277 15.32 -30.24 31.93
N ASP A 278 15.39 -31.53 31.58
CA ASP A 278 14.37 -32.20 30.77
C ASP A 278 13.02 -32.30 31.49
N GLU A 279 13.03 -32.35 32.83
CA GLU A 279 11.85 -32.23 33.69
C GLU A 279 11.37 -30.79 33.90
N GLY A 280 12.04 -29.81 33.26
CA GLY A 280 11.62 -28.42 33.27
C GLY A 280 12.15 -27.57 34.41
N MET A 281 13.16 -28.06 35.15
CA MET A 281 13.80 -27.28 36.19
C MET A 281 14.56 -26.08 35.61
N SER A 282 14.66 -24.99 36.39
CA SER A 282 15.55 -23.88 36.05
C SER A 282 17.01 -24.34 36.07
N ILE A 283 17.93 -23.59 35.45
CA ILE A 283 19.37 -23.93 35.49
C ILE A 283 19.87 -24.14 36.92
N LYS A 284 19.47 -23.27 37.85
CA LYS A 284 19.90 -23.39 39.24
C LYS A 284 19.28 -24.60 39.93
N ASP A 285 17.99 -24.86 39.73
CA ASP A 285 17.33 -26.01 40.34
C ASP A 285 17.93 -27.32 39.81
N ALA A 286 18.24 -27.39 38.51
CA ALA A 286 18.94 -28.51 37.90
C ALA A 286 20.36 -28.67 38.47
N TYR A 287 21.09 -27.57 38.67
CA TYR A 287 22.41 -27.57 39.32
C TYR A 287 22.33 -28.13 40.75
N GLU A 288 21.38 -27.65 41.56
CA GLU A 288 21.20 -28.10 42.94
C GLU A 288 20.77 -29.57 43.00
N TYR A 289 19.90 -30.01 42.09
CA TYR A 289 19.51 -31.39 41.93
C TYR A 289 20.71 -32.29 41.66
N ALA A 290 21.50 -31.95 40.63
CA ALA A 290 22.69 -32.70 40.23
C ALA A 290 23.76 -32.74 41.35
N CYS A 291 23.97 -31.62 42.06
CA CYS A 291 24.85 -31.57 43.24
C CYS A 291 24.42 -32.55 44.35
N SER A 292 23.12 -32.66 44.57
CA SER A 292 22.54 -33.52 45.62
C SER A 292 22.45 -35.00 45.23
N PHE A 293 22.63 -35.33 43.95
CA PHE A 293 22.54 -36.68 43.42
C PHE A 293 23.56 -37.60 44.09
N ILE A 294 23.15 -38.82 44.47
CA ILE A 294 24.03 -39.84 45.03
C ILE A 294 24.20 -40.93 43.96
N PRO A 295 25.35 -41.00 43.28
CA PRO A 295 25.57 -41.98 42.22
C PRO A 295 25.48 -43.41 42.74
N TYR A 296 25.00 -44.31 41.88
CA TYR A 296 24.92 -45.73 42.23
C TYR A 296 26.29 -46.29 42.58
N GLY A 297 26.39 -46.95 43.74
CA GLY A 297 27.67 -47.48 44.25
C GLY A 297 28.48 -46.51 45.11
N HIS A 298 28.06 -45.24 45.24
CA HIS A 298 28.67 -44.25 46.13
C HIS A 298 27.84 -44.06 47.41
N THR A 299 28.51 -43.64 48.50
CA THR A 299 27.85 -43.28 49.78
C THR A 299 27.70 -41.77 49.99
N GLU A 300 28.31 -40.98 49.10
CA GLU A 300 28.39 -39.53 49.14
C GLU A 300 27.76 -38.94 47.87
N ASN A 301 27.26 -37.70 47.94
CA ASN A 301 26.65 -37.03 46.80
C ASN A 301 27.70 -36.37 45.89
N VAL A 302 27.28 -35.90 44.71
CA VAL A 302 28.17 -35.28 43.72
C VAL A 302 28.93 -34.09 44.29
N THR A 303 28.32 -33.24 45.13
CA THR A 303 29.04 -32.15 45.82
C THR A 303 30.25 -32.66 46.62
N ALA A 304 30.10 -33.75 47.37
CA ALA A 304 31.21 -34.31 48.14
C ALA A 304 32.26 -35.02 47.27
N LEU A 305 31.86 -35.52 46.09
CA LEU A 305 32.75 -36.28 45.19
C LEU A 305 33.57 -35.38 44.28
N GLN A 306 33.00 -34.30 43.74
CA GLN A 306 33.66 -33.44 42.76
C GLN A 306 33.36 -31.93 42.88
N ASP A 307 32.60 -31.48 43.90
CA ASP A 307 32.33 -30.06 44.20
C ASP A 307 32.01 -29.15 42.97
N PRO A 308 30.97 -29.46 42.16
CA PRO A 308 30.55 -28.63 41.02
C PRO A 308 30.32 -27.16 41.40
N GLN A 309 30.47 -26.23 40.46
CA GLN A 309 30.30 -24.79 40.70
C GLN A 309 29.29 -24.16 39.72
N LEU A 310 28.55 -23.14 40.20
CA LEU A 310 27.63 -22.31 39.40
C LEU A 310 27.97 -20.82 39.61
N VAL A 311 28.20 -20.11 38.52
CA VAL A 311 28.38 -18.65 38.49
C VAL A 311 27.27 -18.03 37.66
N ASP A 312 26.44 -17.18 38.27
CA ASP A 312 25.34 -16.49 37.59
C ASP A 312 25.55 -14.98 37.65
N LYS A 313 25.92 -14.39 36.52
CA LYS A 313 26.09 -12.93 36.37
C LYS A 313 24.83 -12.24 35.81
N THR A 314 23.88 -13.02 35.29
CA THR A 314 22.59 -12.53 34.79
C THR A 314 21.58 -12.27 35.90
N GLY A 315 21.65 -13.05 36.99
CA GLY A 315 20.60 -13.12 38.03
C GLY A 315 19.38 -13.93 37.61
N GLU A 316 19.40 -14.58 36.44
CA GLU A 316 18.27 -15.28 35.85
C GLU A 316 18.33 -16.81 36.02
N SER A 317 19.39 -17.39 36.60
CA SER A 317 19.52 -18.88 36.72
C SER A 317 18.38 -19.55 37.49
N ASN A 318 17.68 -18.84 38.37
CA ASN A 318 16.54 -19.33 39.15
C ASN A 318 15.22 -19.37 38.37
N VAL A 319 15.14 -18.69 37.22
CA VAL A 319 13.90 -18.57 36.41
C VAL A 319 14.10 -19.05 34.98
N TYR A 320 15.34 -19.07 34.51
CA TYR A 320 15.66 -19.52 33.17
C TYR A 320 15.56 -21.04 33.11
N THR A 321 14.55 -21.49 32.37
CA THR A 321 14.39 -22.88 31.94
C THR A 321 14.74 -22.96 30.46
N PHE A 322 15.04 -24.15 29.95
CA PHE A 322 15.13 -24.35 28.51
C PHE A 322 13.75 -24.38 27.82
N LEU A 323 12.66 -24.25 28.60
CA LEU A 323 11.29 -24.57 28.21
C LEU A 323 10.45 -23.44 27.62
N ASP A 324 10.81 -22.15 27.71
CA ASP A 324 9.87 -21.11 27.25
C ASP A 324 9.60 -21.30 25.74
N PRO A 325 8.36 -21.66 25.35
CA PRO A 325 8.05 -21.92 23.96
C PRO A 325 8.04 -20.59 23.20
N LEU A 326 8.60 -20.58 21.99
CA LEU A 326 8.55 -19.41 21.11
C LEU A 326 7.21 -19.29 20.39
N PHE A 327 6.45 -20.39 20.35
CA PHE A 327 5.11 -20.44 19.82
C PHE A 327 4.20 -21.23 20.76
N ALA A 328 2.95 -20.81 20.89
CA ALA A 328 1.94 -21.60 21.57
C ALA A 328 0.64 -21.63 20.78
N TRP A 329 -0.13 -22.70 20.95
CA TRP A 329 -1.48 -22.86 20.44
C TRP A 329 -2.47 -22.80 21.59
N VAL A 330 -3.52 -22.01 21.39
CA VAL A 330 -4.61 -21.85 22.34
C VAL A 330 -5.88 -22.34 21.67
N ASP A 331 -6.56 -23.29 22.29
CA ASP A 331 -7.86 -23.82 21.86
C ASP A 331 -8.67 -24.22 23.09
N ASP A 332 -9.90 -23.74 23.24
CA ASP A 332 -10.75 -24.05 24.40
C ASP A 332 -11.16 -25.54 24.48
N ASP A 333 -10.92 -26.30 23.40
CA ASP A 333 -11.08 -27.76 23.35
C ASP A 333 -9.82 -28.53 23.80
N TYR A 334 -8.67 -27.88 24.05
CA TYR A 334 -7.47 -28.58 24.54
C TYR A 334 -7.63 -29.06 25.98
N ASP A 335 -7.09 -30.25 26.26
CA ASP A 335 -7.09 -30.86 27.59
C ASP A 335 -5.80 -31.64 27.86
N ALA A 336 -5.73 -32.31 29.01
CA ALA A 336 -4.56 -33.10 29.43
C ALA A 336 -4.19 -34.26 28.49
N THR A 337 -5.01 -34.55 27.48
CA THR A 337 -4.72 -35.56 26.44
C THR A 337 -4.13 -34.95 25.17
N THR A 338 -4.13 -33.62 25.03
CA THR A 338 -3.52 -32.91 23.91
C THR A 338 -1.99 -33.06 23.95
N PRO A 339 -1.35 -33.54 22.86
CA PRO A 339 0.11 -33.51 22.77
C PRO A 339 0.63 -32.08 22.96
N GLY A 340 1.61 -31.88 23.85
CA GLY A 340 2.12 -30.54 24.18
C GLY A 340 1.32 -29.78 25.25
N TRP A 341 0.35 -30.43 25.90
CA TRP A 341 -0.45 -29.83 26.98
C TRP A 341 0.40 -29.18 28.08
N GLN A 342 0.11 -27.90 28.36
CA GLN A 342 0.82 -27.03 29.31
C GLN A 342 2.30 -26.77 28.99
N LEU A 343 2.78 -27.21 27.83
CA LEU A 343 4.11 -26.89 27.32
C LEU A 343 3.99 -25.83 26.21
N ASP A 344 3.29 -26.16 25.13
CA ASP A 344 3.03 -25.28 23.99
C ASP A 344 1.55 -25.27 23.57
N HIS A 345 0.71 -26.13 24.16
CA HIS A 345 -0.74 -26.15 23.96
C HIS A 345 -1.47 -25.79 25.26
N PHE A 346 -2.33 -24.78 25.20
CA PHE A 346 -3.07 -24.26 26.34
C PHE A 346 -4.55 -24.14 26.02
N ASN A 347 -5.42 -24.34 27.01
CA ASN A 347 -6.86 -24.13 26.81
C ASN A 347 -7.33 -22.69 27.10
N ASN A 348 -6.42 -21.82 27.50
CA ASN A 348 -6.72 -20.42 27.76
C ASN A 348 -5.54 -19.53 27.40
N LEU A 349 -5.86 -18.30 27.01
CA LEU A 349 -4.88 -17.35 26.51
C LEU A 349 -3.91 -16.86 27.59
N LYS A 350 -4.36 -16.78 28.84
CA LYS A 350 -3.52 -16.29 29.94
C LYS A 350 -2.35 -17.23 30.20
N ASP A 351 -2.60 -18.53 30.29
CA ASP A 351 -1.53 -19.51 30.54
C ASP A 351 -0.53 -19.55 29.38
N ALA A 352 -1.00 -19.40 28.13
CA ALA A 352 -0.12 -19.27 26.98
C ALA A 352 0.74 -17.98 27.04
N ILE A 353 0.15 -16.85 27.41
CA ILE A 353 0.89 -15.60 27.62
C ILE A 353 1.95 -15.78 28.71
N ASP A 354 1.60 -16.41 29.83
CA ASP A 354 2.54 -16.63 30.93
C ASP A 354 3.71 -17.53 30.49
N ALA A 355 3.43 -18.60 29.73
CA ALA A 355 4.43 -19.56 29.28
C ALA A 355 5.35 -19.04 28.16
N VAL A 356 4.81 -18.39 27.13
CA VAL A 356 5.55 -18.06 25.90
C VAL A 356 6.67 -17.05 26.13
N ALA A 357 7.85 -17.28 25.56
CA ALA A 357 8.99 -16.36 25.69
C ALA A 357 8.66 -14.95 25.15
N PRO A 358 9.31 -13.87 25.65
CA PRO A 358 9.24 -12.56 25.01
C PRO A 358 9.55 -12.63 23.50
N HIS A 359 8.82 -11.85 22.70
CA HIS A 359 8.78 -11.86 21.24
C HIS A 359 8.23 -13.16 20.60
N GLY A 360 7.74 -14.10 21.41
CA GLY A 360 7.06 -15.29 20.92
C GLY A 360 5.69 -15.00 20.31
N ARG A 361 5.08 -16.04 19.73
CA ARG A 361 3.79 -15.95 19.02
C ARG A 361 2.76 -16.92 19.56
N ILE A 362 1.56 -16.43 19.83
CA ILE A 362 0.43 -17.25 20.26
C ILE A 362 -0.59 -17.33 19.12
N TYR A 363 -0.93 -18.53 18.72
CA TYR A 363 -2.02 -18.82 17.79
C TYR A 363 -3.26 -19.20 18.57
N VAL A 364 -4.36 -18.47 18.38
CA VAL A 364 -5.61 -18.69 19.12
C VAL A 364 -6.67 -19.24 18.17
N HIS A 365 -7.03 -20.50 18.31
CA HIS A 365 -8.06 -21.16 17.50
C HIS A 365 -9.45 -20.63 17.80
N ASP A 366 -10.37 -20.79 16.84
CA ASP A 366 -11.79 -20.41 17.01
C ASP A 366 -12.35 -21.01 18.29
N GLY A 367 -12.96 -20.18 19.13
CA GLY A 367 -13.30 -20.55 20.49
C GLY A 367 -13.80 -19.35 21.28
N MET A 368 -14.30 -19.61 22.49
CA MET A 368 -14.75 -18.59 23.43
C MET A 368 -13.82 -18.50 24.63
N TYR A 369 -13.07 -17.41 24.70
CA TYR A 369 -12.07 -17.18 25.74
C TYR A 369 -12.54 -16.10 26.71
N ASP A 370 -12.23 -16.28 27.99
CA ASP A 370 -12.44 -15.27 29.03
C ASP A 370 -11.18 -15.13 29.91
N GLY A 371 -11.27 -14.26 30.92
CA GLY A 371 -10.19 -14.00 31.86
C GLY A 371 -9.60 -12.60 31.79
N ASP A 372 -8.74 -12.29 32.75
CA ASP A 372 -7.97 -11.04 32.82
C ASP A 372 -6.72 -11.20 31.95
N ILE A 373 -6.81 -10.80 30.67
CA ILE A 373 -5.73 -10.95 29.69
C ILE A 373 -4.80 -9.74 29.81
N VAL A 374 -3.64 -9.96 30.42
CA VAL A 374 -2.59 -8.94 30.58
C VAL A 374 -1.38 -9.34 29.76
N ILE A 375 -0.95 -8.48 28.84
CA ILE A 375 0.26 -8.68 28.04
C ILE A 375 1.35 -7.77 28.59
N ASP A 376 2.29 -8.34 29.33
CA ASP A 376 3.37 -7.62 30.04
C ASP A 376 4.77 -7.90 29.49
N LYS A 377 4.87 -8.68 28.41
CA LYS A 377 6.08 -8.87 27.60
C LYS A 377 5.77 -8.73 26.10
N PRO A 378 6.76 -8.34 25.26
CA PRO A 378 6.61 -8.29 23.81
C PRO A 378 6.11 -9.62 23.23
N MET A 379 5.20 -9.61 22.26
CA MET A 379 4.70 -10.84 21.60
C MET A 379 3.74 -10.56 20.45
N VAL A 380 3.44 -11.60 19.67
CA VAL A 380 2.37 -11.59 18.67
C VAL A 380 1.23 -12.52 19.13
N ILE A 381 -0.02 -12.06 19.07
CA ILE A 381 -1.20 -12.90 19.29
C ILE A 381 -2.05 -12.86 18.02
N GLU A 382 -2.20 -14.01 17.39
CA GLU A 382 -2.88 -14.17 16.10
C GLU A 382 -4.06 -15.13 16.25
N GLY A 383 -5.27 -14.63 15.99
CA GLY A 383 -6.46 -15.47 15.95
C GLY A 383 -6.58 -16.26 14.64
N ILE A 384 -6.93 -17.53 14.75
CA ILE A 384 -7.29 -18.41 13.64
C ILE A 384 -8.82 -18.48 13.59
N ALA A 385 -9.40 -17.98 12.50
CA ALA A 385 -10.84 -17.92 12.30
C ALA A 385 -11.62 -17.03 13.30
N MET A 386 -11.04 -15.91 13.74
CA MET A 386 -11.68 -14.86 14.55
C MET A 386 -12.18 -15.31 15.94
N PRO A 387 -11.31 -15.91 16.78
CA PRO A 387 -11.65 -16.29 18.15
C PRO A 387 -12.25 -15.14 18.94
N LYS A 388 -13.15 -15.48 19.88
CA LYS A 388 -13.89 -14.50 20.66
C LYS A 388 -13.41 -14.45 22.10
N ILE A 389 -12.84 -13.32 22.49
CA ILE A 389 -12.59 -12.94 23.87
C ILE A 389 -13.84 -12.22 24.40
N GLN A 390 -14.56 -12.85 25.32
CA GLN A 390 -15.79 -12.32 25.88
C GLN A 390 -15.67 -12.16 27.41
N THR A 391 -15.66 -10.91 27.89
CA THR A 391 -15.44 -10.62 29.32
C THR A 391 -16.55 -9.74 29.90
N SER A 392 -16.69 -9.79 31.23
CA SER A 392 -17.61 -8.91 31.98
C SER A 392 -16.94 -7.64 32.52
N GLY A 393 -15.63 -7.49 32.30
CA GLY A 393 -14.82 -6.34 32.71
C GLY A 393 -14.00 -5.83 31.53
N ASP A 394 -12.69 -5.68 31.73
CA ASP A 394 -11.73 -5.36 30.68
C ASP A 394 -11.48 -6.57 29.76
N GLY A 395 -11.16 -6.32 28.48
CA GLY A 395 -10.83 -7.34 27.48
C GLY A 395 -9.35 -7.71 27.51
N ILE A 396 -8.51 -6.92 26.84
CA ILE A 396 -7.05 -7.11 26.78
C ILE A 396 -6.33 -5.88 27.32
N PHE A 397 -5.39 -6.07 28.24
CA PHE A 397 -4.55 -5.02 28.78
C PHE A 397 -3.09 -5.18 28.38
N ILE A 398 -2.61 -4.31 27.49
CA ILE A 398 -1.24 -4.27 27.00
C ILE A 398 -0.40 -3.29 27.84
N LYS A 399 0.62 -3.85 28.51
CA LYS A 399 1.60 -3.14 29.34
C LYS A 399 3.03 -3.21 28.77
N ALA A 400 3.28 -4.09 27.81
CA ALA A 400 4.56 -4.18 27.09
C ALA A 400 4.54 -3.45 25.75
N SER A 401 5.73 -2.99 25.34
CA SER A 401 5.98 -2.52 23.97
C SER A 401 6.18 -3.70 23.02
N ASP A 402 6.17 -3.44 21.71
CA ASP A 402 6.43 -4.45 20.67
C ASP A 402 5.43 -5.62 20.72
N VAL A 403 4.14 -5.26 20.79
CA VAL A 403 3.01 -6.21 20.82
C VAL A 403 2.18 -6.09 19.55
N GLU A 404 1.82 -7.23 18.96
CA GLU A 404 0.93 -7.29 17.80
C GLU A 404 -0.29 -8.17 18.10
N LEU A 405 -1.50 -7.61 17.90
CA LEU A 405 -2.76 -8.33 17.97
C LEU A 405 -3.37 -8.43 16.57
N ILE A 406 -3.72 -9.64 16.15
CA ILE A 406 -4.21 -9.92 14.79
C ILE A 406 -5.46 -10.79 14.85
N ASN A 407 -6.52 -10.40 14.12
CA ASN A 407 -7.66 -11.27 13.81
C ASN A 407 -8.39 -11.82 15.06
N LEU A 408 -8.70 -10.94 16.01
CA LEU A 408 -9.41 -11.27 17.27
C LEU A 408 -10.76 -10.56 17.36
N THR A 409 -11.77 -11.20 17.95
CA THR A 409 -13.02 -10.55 18.38
C THR A 409 -13.00 -10.30 19.88
N ILE A 410 -13.09 -9.04 20.31
CA ILE A 410 -13.12 -8.61 21.71
C ILE A 410 -14.51 -8.04 22.02
N ASP A 411 -15.21 -8.67 22.96
CA ASP A 411 -16.53 -8.30 23.49
C ASP A 411 -16.40 -8.09 25.01
N ALA A 412 -16.20 -6.85 25.43
CA ALA A 412 -15.92 -6.48 26.82
C ALA A 412 -17.01 -5.55 27.36
N LYS A 413 -17.06 -5.30 28.68
CA LYS A 413 -18.03 -4.36 29.28
C LYS A 413 -17.40 -3.04 29.72
N ASP A 414 -16.19 -3.10 30.26
CA ASP A 414 -15.47 -1.92 30.73
C ASP A 414 -14.60 -1.35 29.59
N ASN A 415 -13.41 -1.90 29.35
CA ASN A 415 -12.57 -1.51 28.21
C ASN A 415 -12.31 -2.70 27.29
N GLY A 416 -12.34 -2.50 25.97
CA GLY A 416 -12.03 -3.55 25.00
C GLY A 416 -10.54 -3.89 24.97
N ILE A 417 -9.72 -2.96 24.47
CA ILE A 417 -8.26 -3.08 24.45
C ILE A 417 -7.64 -1.84 25.10
N ILE A 418 -6.78 -2.04 26.11
CA ILE A 418 -6.10 -0.99 26.85
C ILE A 418 -4.61 -1.00 26.50
N LEU A 419 -4.06 0.16 26.14
CA LEU A 419 -2.63 0.40 25.94
C LEU A 419 -2.16 1.41 26.98
N GLN A 420 -1.18 1.06 27.81
CA GLN A 420 -0.68 1.96 28.85
C GLN A 420 0.84 2.02 28.90
N ASN A 421 1.42 3.20 28.65
CA ASN A 421 2.87 3.45 28.68
C ASN A 421 3.67 2.52 27.73
N VAL A 422 3.12 2.27 26.54
CA VAL A 422 3.68 1.33 25.55
C VAL A 422 4.18 2.05 24.29
N ASN A 423 5.13 1.43 23.61
CA ASN A 423 5.63 1.84 22.30
C ASN A 423 5.43 0.70 21.30
N ASN A 424 5.20 1.03 20.02
CA ASN A 424 5.19 0.05 18.93
C ASN A 424 4.20 -1.11 19.15
N VAL A 425 2.91 -0.76 19.29
CA VAL A 425 1.82 -1.75 19.42
C VAL A 425 0.93 -1.70 18.18
N SER A 426 0.62 -2.85 17.60
CA SER A 426 -0.17 -2.96 16.38
C SER A 426 -1.44 -3.78 16.64
N ILE A 427 -2.61 -3.21 16.32
CA ILE A 427 -3.91 -3.88 16.37
C ILE A 427 -4.43 -4.00 14.94
N LYS A 428 -4.54 -5.22 14.42
CA LYS A 428 -4.87 -5.50 13.01
C LYS A 428 -6.05 -6.45 12.91
N GLN A 429 -6.99 -6.13 12.02
CA GLN A 429 -8.07 -7.05 11.63
C GLN A 429 -8.93 -7.53 12.81
N CYS A 430 -9.03 -6.72 13.87
CA CYS A 430 -9.80 -7.07 15.06
C CYS A 430 -11.25 -6.55 14.98
N ASN A 431 -12.13 -7.12 15.79
CA ASN A 431 -13.47 -6.61 16.06
C ASN A 431 -13.56 -6.24 17.55
N VAL A 432 -13.85 -4.98 17.89
CA VAL A 432 -13.92 -4.52 19.29
C VAL A 432 -15.29 -3.93 19.58
N SER A 433 -16.03 -4.51 20.53
CA SER A 433 -17.43 -4.13 20.76
C SER A 433 -17.93 -4.25 22.21
N ASN A 434 -19.07 -3.58 22.45
CA ASN A 434 -19.85 -3.57 23.69
C ASN A 434 -19.15 -3.01 24.94
N ALA A 435 -17.97 -2.42 24.79
CA ALA A 435 -17.19 -1.86 25.89
C ALA A 435 -17.58 -0.41 26.18
N SER A 436 -17.30 0.10 27.38
CA SER A 436 -17.41 1.53 27.69
C SER A 436 -16.39 2.35 26.88
N LEU A 437 -15.16 1.85 26.75
CA LEU A 437 -14.15 2.33 25.79
C LEU A 437 -13.71 1.15 24.91
N GLY A 438 -13.88 1.25 23.58
CA GLY A 438 -13.47 0.19 22.67
C GLY A 438 -11.96 -0.04 22.71
N ILE A 439 -11.19 0.92 22.19
CA ILE A 439 -9.73 0.95 22.30
C ILE A 439 -9.33 2.18 23.12
N TYR A 440 -8.63 1.98 24.21
CA TYR A 440 -8.19 3.03 25.12
C TYR A 440 -6.67 3.06 25.22
N SER A 441 -6.06 4.18 24.83
CA SER A 441 -4.61 4.37 24.91
C SER A 441 -4.25 5.55 25.80
N VAL A 442 -3.27 5.33 26.68
CA VAL A 442 -2.71 6.34 27.58
C VAL A 442 -1.19 6.32 27.55
N ASN A 443 -0.58 7.48 27.26
CA ASN A 443 0.88 7.64 27.22
C ASN A 443 1.56 6.64 26.27
N SER A 444 0.93 6.33 25.13
CA SER A 444 1.48 5.38 24.15
C SER A 444 2.00 6.10 22.92
N ILE A 445 3.04 5.55 22.30
CA ILE A 445 3.64 6.12 21.09
C ILE A 445 3.86 5.10 19.98
N ASN A 446 3.81 5.56 18.73
CA ASN A 446 4.13 4.76 17.54
C ASN A 446 3.29 3.47 17.43
N CYS A 447 2.01 3.53 17.76
CA CYS A 447 1.10 2.39 17.67
C CYS A 447 0.22 2.48 16.40
N SER A 448 -0.36 1.37 15.96
CA SER A 448 -1.29 1.37 14.83
C SER A 448 -2.58 0.58 15.09
N ILE A 449 -3.65 1.04 14.46
CA ILE A 449 -4.96 0.39 14.41
C ILE A 449 -5.36 0.29 12.95
N GLU A 450 -5.36 -0.92 12.40
CA GLU A 450 -5.51 -1.12 10.97
C GLU A 450 -6.55 -2.20 10.65
N ASN A 451 -7.37 -1.96 9.63
CA ASN A 451 -8.38 -2.92 9.17
C ASN A 451 -9.30 -3.43 10.30
N THR A 452 -9.53 -2.63 11.34
CA THR A 452 -10.21 -3.04 12.56
C THR A 452 -11.63 -2.46 12.60
N SER A 453 -12.60 -3.23 13.07
CA SER A 453 -13.98 -2.76 13.28
C SER A 453 -14.22 -2.45 14.75
N ILE A 454 -14.56 -1.21 15.08
CA ILE A 454 -14.82 -0.74 16.44
C ILE A 454 -16.25 -0.24 16.55
N TYR A 455 -17.12 -0.99 17.23
CA TYR A 455 -18.55 -0.74 17.19
C TYR A 455 -19.33 -1.01 18.47
N LYS A 456 -20.45 -0.30 18.66
CA LYS A 456 -21.35 -0.45 19.82
C LYS A 456 -20.66 -0.24 21.17
N ASN A 457 -19.62 0.59 21.21
CA ASN A 457 -18.95 0.96 22.45
C ASN A 457 -19.49 2.30 22.98
N GLY A 458 -19.14 2.67 24.22
CA GLY A 458 -19.39 4.01 24.75
C GLY A 458 -18.64 5.07 23.93
N LYS A 459 -17.31 4.94 23.88
CA LYS A 459 -16.45 5.61 22.89
C LYS A 459 -15.74 4.53 22.06
N GLY A 460 -15.58 4.74 20.76
CA GLY A 460 -14.89 3.78 19.90
C GLY A 460 -13.40 3.71 20.23
N ILE A 461 -12.65 4.76 19.89
CA ILE A 461 -11.22 4.89 20.18
C ILE A 461 -11.01 6.12 21.06
N TYR A 462 -10.20 5.99 22.12
CA TYR A 462 -9.83 7.09 22.99
C TYR A 462 -8.30 7.18 23.15
N LEU A 463 -7.70 8.24 22.60
CA LEU A 463 -6.29 8.55 22.73
C LEU A 463 -6.08 9.67 23.76
N SER A 464 -5.30 9.38 24.79
CA SER A 464 -4.97 10.32 25.88
C SER A 464 -3.46 10.41 26.05
N ASN A 465 -2.90 11.60 25.77
CA ASN A 465 -1.44 11.81 25.74
C ASN A 465 -0.70 10.77 24.89
N SER A 466 -1.30 10.38 23.75
CA SER A 466 -0.75 9.37 22.84
C SER A 466 -0.39 10.00 21.51
N SER A 467 0.76 9.62 20.95
CA SER A 467 1.34 10.31 19.80
C SER A 467 1.87 9.36 18.72
N ASN A 468 1.92 9.84 17.49
CA ASN A 468 2.36 9.09 16.31
C ASN A 468 1.54 7.80 16.07
N PHE A 469 0.26 7.78 16.42
CA PHE A 469 -0.64 6.68 16.05
C PHE A 469 -0.95 6.70 14.55
N ILE A 470 -1.10 5.53 13.95
CA ILE A 470 -1.67 5.36 12.61
C ILE A 470 -2.98 4.61 12.73
N ILE A 471 -4.10 5.26 12.43
CA ILE A 471 -5.43 4.65 12.39
C ILE A 471 -5.86 4.64 10.94
N ARG A 472 -5.98 3.45 10.33
CA ARG A 472 -6.34 3.37 8.91
C ARG A 472 -7.17 2.17 8.50
N HIS A 473 -7.86 2.29 7.37
CA HIS A 473 -8.69 1.22 6.78
C HIS A 473 -9.72 0.63 7.75
N SER A 474 -10.10 1.38 8.79
CA SER A 474 -10.86 0.88 9.92
C SER A 474 -12.30 1.38 9.86
N ILE A 475 -13.22 0.61 10.45
CA ILE A 475 -14.65 0.95 10.50
C ILE A 475 -15.02 1.28 11.95
N ILE A 476 -15.39 2.53 12.21
CA ILE A 476 -15.73 3.04 13.54
C ILE A 476 -17.20 3.44 13.52
N LEU A 477 -18.08 2.57 14.05
CA LEU A 477 -19.52 2.75 13.86
C LEU A 477 -20.41 2.50 15.08
N ASN A 478 -21.53 3.22 15.16
CA ASN A 478 -22.56 3.02 16.18
C ASN A 478 -22.03 3.07 17.63
N ASN A 479 -21.02 3.90 17.92
CA ASN A 479 -20.58 4.14 19.29
C ASN A 479 -21.44 5.24 19.94
N VAL A 480 -21.73 5.10 21.23
CA VAL A 480 -22.77 5.88 21.95
C VAL A 480 -22.43 7.38 22.00
N TYR A 481 -21.16 7.73 22.20
CA TYR A 481 -20.72 9.12 22.34
C TYR A 481 -19.87 9.55 21.16
N PHE A 482 -18.64 9.05 21.07
CA PHE A 482 -17.70 9.46 20.04
C PHE A 482 -17.17 8.24 19.29
N GLY A 483 -16.98 8.37 17.98
CA GLY A 483 -16.22 7.39 17.21
C GLY A 483 -14.76 7.38 17.68
N ILE A 484 -14.10 8.53 17.59
CA ILE A 484 -12.71 8.73 18.02
C ILE A 484 -12.63 9.98 18.89
N GLU A 485 -11.96 9.89 20.03
CA GLU A 485 -11.61 11.03 20.88
C GLU A 485 -10.09 11.15 21.04
N MET A 486 -9.57 12.36 20.84
CA MET A 486 -8.17 12.70 21.07
C MET A 486 -8.06 13.82 22.11
N SER A 487 -7.29 13.57 23.16
CA SER A 487 -7.26 14.42 24.36
C SER A 487 -5.88 14.45 25.02
N HIS A 488 -5.73 15.33 26.01
CA HIS A 488 -4.56 15.44 26.88
C HIS A 488 -3.22 15.50 26.13
N ALA A 489 -3.09 16.43 25.19
CA ALA A 489 -1.89 16.63 24.38
C ALA A 489 -1.48 15.45 23.48
N SER A 490 -2.45 14.74 22.90
CA SER A 490 -2.21 13.73 21.85
C SER A 490 -1.77 14.39 20.54
N LYS A 491 -0.65 13.95 19.94
CA LYS A 491 0.00 14.68 18.84
C LYS A 491 0.44 13.79 17.68
N ASN A 492 0.49 14.38 16.48
CA ASN A 492 1.06 13.78 15.28
C ASN A 492 0.45 12.41 14.91
N ASN A 493 -0.80 12.16 15.33
CA ASN A 493 -1.52 10.96 14.93
C ASN A 493 -2.06 11.14 13.51
N LEU A 494 -2.12 10.06 12.72
CA LEU A 494 -2.68 10.02 11.38
C LEU A 494 -3.94 9.15 11.37
N ILE A 495 -5.04 9.72 10.88
CA ILE A 495 -6.30 9.02 10.64
C ILE A 495 -6.60 9.10 9.16
N GLU A 496 -6.57 7.97 8.45
CA GLU A 496 -6.84 7.93 7.01
C GLU A 496 -7.57 6.67 6.53
N ASN A 497 -8.29 6.73 5.42
CA ASN A 497 -9.07 5.62 4.86
C ASN A 497 -10.04 4.96 5.86
N CYS A 498 -10.55 5.70 6.85
CA CYS A 498 -11.51 5.16 7.82
C CYS A 498 -12.95 5.47 7.41
N ASN A 499 -13.85 4.54 7.76
CA ASN A 499 -15.30 4.75 7.71
C ASN A 499 -15.81 5.07 9.12
N ILE A 500 -16.10 6.33 9.40
CA ILE A 500 -16.56 6.82 10.71
C ILE A 500 -18.05 7.14 10.58
N MET A 501 -18.90 6.27 11.14
CA MET A 501 -20.32 6.24 10.77
C MET A 501 -21.26 6.12 11.97
N ASP A 502 -22.36 6.87 11.96
CA ASP A 502 -23.49 6.68 12.88
C ASP A 502 -23.10 6.68 14.39
N ASN A 503 -22.00 7.35 14.77
CA ASN A 503 -21.63 7.58 16.16
C ASN A 503 -22.48 8.69 16.79
N GLY A 504 -22.75 8.63 18.10
CA GLY A 504 -23.82 9.42 18.72
C GLY A 504 -23.67 10.95 18.67
N ILE A 505 -22.61 11.51 19.25
CA ILE A 505 -22.39 12.96 19.34
C ILE A 505 -21.48 13.45 18.21
N TYR A 506 -20.27 12.86 18.09
CA TYR A 506 -19.31 13.20 17.04
C TYR A 506 -18.67 11.92 16.49
N GLY A 507 -18.35 11.91 15.20
CA GLY A 507 -17.44 10.91 14.65
C GLY A 507 -16.03 11.08 15.21
N LEU A 508 -15.59 12.33 15.35
CA LEU A 508 -14.26 12.69 15.86
C LEU A 508 -14.35 13.91 16.80
N TYR A 509 -13.73 13.80 17.98
CA TYR A 509 -13.70 14.85 19.01
C TYR A 509 -12.27 15.13 19.48
N ILE A 510 -11.74 16.33 19.21
CA ILE A 510 -10.37 16.72 19.55
C ILE A 510 -10.33 17.92 20.49
N ILE A 511 -9.67 17.73 21.65
CA ILE A 511 -9.62 18.70 22.75
C ILE A 511 -8.27 18.70 23.48
N GLN A 512 -8.11 19.65 24.41
CA GLN A 512 -7.03 19.70 25.41
C GLN A 512 -5.62 19.64 24.81
N ASP A 513 -5.28 20.64 23.97
CA ASP A 513 -3.96 20.84 23.37
C ASP A 513 -3.46 19.64 22.54
N SER A 514 -4.39 18.84 22.00
CA SER A 514 -4.09 17.74 21.08
C SER A 514 -3.92 18.31 19.66
N THR A 515 -2.67 18.44 19.21
CA THR A 515 -2.31 19.23 18.02
C THR A 515 -1.45 18.46 17.02
N GLY A 516 -1.44 18.90 15.77
CA GLY A 516 -0.60 18.32 14.71
C GLY A 516 -1.07 16.95 14.24
N ASN A 517 -2.26 16.52 14.64
CA ASN A 517 -2.89 15.31 14.13
C ASN A 517 -3.39 15.58 12.70
N LYS A 518 -3.32 14.56 11.85
CA LYS A 518 -3.71 14.61 10.44
C LYS A 518 -4.91 13.70 10.22
N ILE A 519 -6.00 14.26 9.71
CA ILE A 519 -7.27 13.55 9.53
C ILE A 519 -7.67 13.75 8.08
N TRP A 520 -7.38 12.76 7.26
CA TRP A 520 -7.38 12.87 5.81
C TRP A 520 -8.01 11.67 5.15
N HIS A 521 -8.69 11.86 4.03
CA HIS A 521 -9.19 10.76 3.21
C HIS A 521 -10.03 9.75 4.02
N ASN A 522 -10.97 10.26 4.84
CA ASN A 522 -11.92 9.45 5.60
C ASN A 522 -13.36 9.72 5.14
N ASN A 523 -14.24 8.76 5.36
CA ASN A 523 -15.68 8.94 5.22
C ASN A 523 -16.31 9.23 6.59
N PHE A 524 -16.85 10.42 6.77
CA PHE A 524 -17.75 10.77 7.87
C PHE A 524 -19.21 10.64 7.41
N ILE A 525 -19.88 9.58 7.83
CA ILE A 525 -21.26 9.26 7.39
C ILE A 525 -22.23 9.39 8.57
N ASN A 526 -23.24 10.24 8.43
CA ASN A 526 -24.13 10.67 9.52
C ASN A 526 -23.37 11.11 10.78
N ASN A 527 -22.18 11.68 10.58
CA ASN A 527 -21.27 12.08 11.63
C ASN A 527 -20.59 13.39 11.27
N THR A 528 -20.35 14.21 12.29
CA THR A 528 -19.57 15.45 12.20
C THR A 528 -18.34 15.33 13.09
N ALA A 529 -17.43 16.29 12.99
CA ALA A 529 -16.27 16.37 13.87
C ALA A 529 -16.20 17.72 14.60
N HIS A 530 -15.55 17.70 15.76
CA HIS A 530 -15.24 18.88 16.55
C HIS A 530 -13.75 18.91 16.86
N ASP A 531 -13.11 20.02 16.50
CA ASP A 531 -11.72 20.32 16.80
C ASP A 531 -11.63 21.73 17.39
N SER A 532 -11.21 21.80 18.65
CA SER A 532 -10.92 23.04 19.36
C SER A 532 -9.42 23.31 19.47
N CYS A 533 -8.61 22.53 18.77
CA CYS A 533 -7.16 22.56 18.78
C CYS A 533 -6.62 22.90 17.37
N ASN A 534 -5.30 22.75 17.16
CA ASN A 534 -4.63 23.02 15.89
C ASN A 534 -4.28 21.70 15.19
N ASN A 535 -5.22 21.12 14.44
CA ASN A 535 -5.02 19.89 13.66
C ASN A 535 -5.30 20.11 12.18
N ASP A 536 -4.84 19.15 11.38
CA ASP A 536 -4.86 19.25 9.94
C ASP A 536 -5.92 18.32 9.36
N PHE A 537 -7.02 18.93 8.89
CA PHE A 537 -8.02 18.28 8.05
C PHE A 537 -7.80 18.60 6.57
N ASN A 538 -6.74 19.35 6.26
CA ASN A 538 -6.44 19.93 4.97
C ASN A 538 -5.21 19.27 4.37
N SER A 539 -5.07 19.36 3.06
CA SER A 539 -3.80 19.09 2.39
C SER A 539 -3.47 20.21 1.43
N ALA A 540 -2.32 20.14 0.77
CA ALA A 540 -2.19 20.89 -0.47
C ALA A 540 -3.29 20.42 -1.45
N TYR A 541 -3.83 21.34 -2.25
CA TYR A 541 -4.86 21.05 -3.25
C TYR A 541 -4.46 19.87 -4.15
N GLU A 542 -3.21 19.86 -4.58
CA GLU A 542 -2.65 18.82 -5.45
C GLU A 542 -2.36 17.47 -4.78
N ASP A 543 -2.48 17.37 -3.45
CA ASP A 543 -2.33 16.09 -2.72
C ASP A 543 -3.66 15.35 -2.54
N ILE A 544 -4.80 16.04 -2.66
CA ILE A 544 -6.16 15.47 -2.57
C ILE A 544 -6.38 14.59 -1.32
N ARG A 545 -6.11 15.14 -0.14
CA ARG A 545 -6.28 14.43 1.14
C ARG A 545 -7.37 15.01 2.05
N GLY A 546 -8.42 15.60 1.47
CA GLY A 546 -9.61 16.01 2.23
C GLY A 546 -10.45 14.83 2.70
N ASN A 547 -11.49 15.09 3.48
CA ASN A 547 -12.44 14.07 3.95
C ASN A 547 -13.78 14.18 3.22
N TYR A 548 -14.49 13.07 3.12
CA TYR A 548 -15.88 13.06 2.70
C TYR A 548 -16.80 13.26 3.90
N TRP A 549 -17.77 14.17 3.77
CA TRP A 549 -18.74 14.48 4.82
C TRP A 549 -20.15 14.30 4.25
N SER A 550 -20.93 13.36 4.80
CA SER A 550 -22.27 13.04 4.26
C SER A 550 -23.29 14.18 4.38
N ASP A 551 -23.00 15.18 5.22
CA ASP A 551 -23.81 16.39 5.42
C ASP A 551 -23.24 17.62 4.70
N TYR A 552 -22.19 17.47 3.90
CA TYR A 552 -21.69 18.57 3.07
C TYR A 552 -22.68 18.88 1.95
N GLU A 553 -23.30 20.06 2.02
CA GLU A 553 -24.27 20.56 1.04
C GLU A 553 -23.65 21.48 -0.03
N GLY A 554 -22.33 21.67 -0.01
CA GLY A 554 -21.65 22.52 -0.98
C GLY A 554 -21.64 21.93 -2.39
N VAL A 555 -21.34 22.77 -3.37
CA VAL A 555 -21.31 22.40 -4.79
C VAL A 555 -19.87 22.09 -5.24
N ASP A 556 -19.77 21.37 -6.35
CA ASP A 556 -18.54 21.10 -7.10
C ASP A 556 -18.79 21.60 -8.53
N GLU A 557 -18.48 22.88 -8.75
CA GLU A 557 -18.57 23.57 -10.04
C GLU A 557 -17.28 24.35 -10.34
N LYS A 558 -16.36 24.39 -9.38
CA LYS A 558 -15.05 25.02 -9.47
C LYS A 558 -13.92 24.03 -9.20
N HIS A 559 -12.73 24.45 -9.57
CA HIS A 559 -11.49 23.76 -9.26
C HIS A 559 -10.34 24.76 -9.05
N GLY A 560 -9.16 24.21 -8.74
CA GLY A 560 -7.94 24.93 -8.41
C GLY A 560 -7.83 25.24 -6.93
N GLU A 561 -6.61 25.57 -6.48
CA GLU A 561 -6.30 25.80 -5.05
C GLU A 561 -7.20 26.87 -4.39
N SER A 562 -7.62 27.88 -5.15
CA SER A 562 -8.54 28.93 -4.68
C SER A 562 -10.01 28.69 -5.04
N GLN A 563 -10.35 27.52 -5.60
CA GLN A 563 -11.70 27.14 -6.02
C GLN A 563 -12.40 28.22 -6.86
N ASN A 564 -11.70 28.77 -7.85
CA ASN A 564 -12.14 29.92 -8.64
C ASN A 564 -12.16 29.68 -10.16
N MET A 565 -11.59 28.57 -10.63
CA MET A 565 -11.64 28.17 -12.04
C MET A 565 -12.90 27.36 -12.29
N THR A 566 -13.56 27.53 -13.44
CA THR A 566 -14.81 26.80 -13.74
C THR A 566 -14.54 25.35 -14.14
N GLY A 567 -15.28 24.42 -13.55
CA GLY A 567 -15.27 23.01 -13.90
C GLY A 567 -15.08 22.14 -12.66
N LYS A 568 -15.70 20.96 -12.65
CA LYS A 568 -15.68 20.04 -11.52
C LYS A 568 -14.31 19.39 -11.29
N ASP A 569 -13.93 19.16 -10.05
CA ASP A 569 -12.75 18.37 -9.69
C ASP A 569 -13.01 17.32 -8.60
N GLY A 570 -14.26 17.12 -8.19
CA GLY A 570 -14.62 16.18 -7.13
C GLY A 570 -14.36 16.71 -5.71
N ILE A 571 -13.89 17.95 -5.58
CA ILE A 571 -13.70 18.67 -4.33
C ILE A 571 -14.78 19.75 -4.22
N GLY A 572 -15.23 20.01 -3.00
CA GLY A 572 -16.17 21.07 -2.74
C GLY A 572 -15.59 22.47 -2.97
N ASP A 573 -16.35 23.33 -3.63
CA ASP A 573 -15.98 24.74 -3.89
C ASP A 573 -15.85 25.57 -2.60
N THR A 574 -16.45 25.10 -1.51
CA THR A 574 -16.42 25.76 -0.19
C THR A 574 -15.88 24.82 0.89
N PRO A 575 -14.98 25.29 1.75
CA PRO A 575 -14.52 24.51 2.89
C PRO A 575 -15.64 24.04 3.85
N TYR A 576 -15.52 22.83 4.41
CA TYR A 576 -16.38 22.29 5.47
C TYR A 576 -15.91 22.77 6.85
N THR A 577 -16.77 23.46 7.59
CA THR A 577 -16.43 24.02 8.91
C THR A 577 -16.76 23.04 10.02
N LEU A 578 -15.78 22.75 10.88
CA LEU A 578 -15.91 21.83 12.01
C LEU A 578 -16.44 22.55 13.26
N GLY A 579 -17.01 21.78 14.20
CA GLY A 579 -17.25 22.28 15.54
C GLY A 579 -15.94 22.72 16.20
N GLY A 580 -15.93 23.82 16.96
CA GLY A 580 -14.71 24.30 17.64
C GLY A 580 -13.80 25.22 16.80
N GLY A 581 -14.06 25.34 15.50
CA GLY A 581 -13.43 26.35 14.62
C GLY A 581 -12.40 25.81 13.63
N GLY A 582 -12.07 24.51 13.67
CA GLY A 582 -11.31 23.84 12.61
C GLY A 582 -12.07 23.77 11.29
N GLN A 583 -11.37 23.42 10.20
CA GLN A 583 -11.95 23.37 8.86
C GLN A 583 -11.23 22.36 7.98
N ASP A 584 -12.02 21.64 7.16
CA ASP A 584 -11.57 20.91 5.98
C ASP A 584 -11.75 21.81 4.75
N ALA A 585 -10.64 22.21 4.13
CA ALA A 585 -10.52 23.19 3.06
C ALA A 585 -10.85 22.58 1.70
N TYR A 586 -10.75 21.25 1.58
CA TYR A 586 -10.93 20.51 0.35
C TYR A 586 -11.84 19.30 0.59
N PRO A 587 -13.10 19.51 1.08
CA PRO A 587 -14.00 18.41 1.37
C PRO A 587 -14.29 17.64 0.07
N LEU A 588 -14.23 16.32 0.12
CA LEU A 588 -14.54 15.47 -1.02
C LEU A 588 -16.07 15.43 -1.21
N VAL A 589 -16.55 15.59 -2.44
CA VAL A 589 -17.99 15.54 -2.77
C VAL A 589 -18.47 14.11 -3.00
N HIS A 590 -17.53 13.21 -3.25
CA HIS A 590 -17.78 11.80 -3.49
C HIS A 590 -17.31 10.95 -2.30
N PRO A 591 -18.09 9.96 -1.85
CA PRO A 591 -17.63 9.03 -0.83
C PRO A 591 -16.45 8.23 -1.35
N ILE A 592 -15.49 7.96 -0.46
CA ILE A 592 -14.32 7.13 -0.74
C ILE A 592 -14.77 5.67 -0.75
N THR A 593 -14.77 5.04 -1.91
CA THR A 593 -15.28 3.67 -2.10
C THR A 593 -14.32 2.84 -2.94
N ASP A 594 -14.47 1.52 -2.88
CA ASP A 594 -13.83 0.59 -3.80
C ASP A 594 -14.90 -0.23 -4.55
N PRO A 595 -15.08 -0.06 -5.88
CA PRO A 595 -14.37 0.87 -6.76
C PRO A 595 -14.74 2.36 -6.51
N PRO A 596 -13.87 3.31 -6.88
CA PRO A 596 -14.12 4.74 -6.67
C PRO A 596 -15.14 5.33 -7.66
N SER A 597 -15.90 6.33 -7.20
CA SER A 597 -16.84 7.09 -8.06
C SER A 597 -16.21 8.32 -8.72
N PHE A 598 -15.11 8.80 -8.17
CA PHE A 598 -14.29 9.87 -8.70
C PHE A 598 -12.81 9.53 -8.50
N VAL A 599 -11.96 9.88 -9.45
CA VAL A 599 -10.51 9.61 -9.39
C VAL A 599 -9.70 10.83 -9.80
N TRP A 600 -8.49 10.93 -9.28
CA TRP A 600 -7.56 12.03 -9.56
C TRP A 600 -6.27 11.53 -10.17
N VAL A 601 -5.78 12.26 -11.17
CA VAL A 601 -4.56 11.92 -11.91
C VAL A 601 -3.51 13.00 -11.74
N ASN A 602 -2.40 12.67 -11.09
CA ASN A 602 -1.24 13.54 -10.96
C ASN A 602 0.04 12.70 -11.02
N LYS A 603 1.02 13.13 -11.83
CA LYS A 603 2.29 12.40 -12.01
C LYS A 603 3.08 12.16 -10.72
N LYS A 604 2.85 12.95 -9.67
CA LYS A 604 3.51 12.76 -8.37
C LYS A 604 2.87 11.66 -7.51
N PHE A 605 1.66 11.20 -7.85
CA PHE A 605 0.99 10.15 -7.10
C PHE A 605 1.74 8.83 -7.23
N ASN A 606 1.78 8.09 -6.13
CA ASN A 606 2.52 6.84 -5.96
C ASN A 606 1.61 5.64 -5.67
N HIS A 607 0.30 5.75 -5.99
CA HIS A 607 -0.71 4.71 -5.80
C HIS A 607 -0.92 4.26 -4.34
N ILE A 608 -0.76 5.17 -3.37
CA ILE A 608 -1.11 4.90 -1.96
C ILE A 608 -2.63 4.73 -1.80
N TYR A 609 -3.43 5.57 -2.48
CA TYR A 609 -4.89 5.53 -2.42
C TYR A 609 -5.46 4.90 -3.71
N ASN A 610 -6.61 4.23 -3.60
CA ASN A 610 -7.26 3.53 -4.71
C ASN A 610 -7.96 4.47 -5.73
N ASP A 611 -7.99 5.77 -5.45
CA ASP A 611 -8.55 6.84 -6.27
C ASP A 611 -7.49 7.84 -6.79
N HIS A 612 -6.20 7.61 -6.48
CA HIS A 612 -5.08 8.44 -6.89
C HIS A 612 -4.16 7.72 -7.88
N PHE A 613 -4.00 8.28 -9.09
CA PHE A 613 -3.26 7.63 -10.17
C PHE A 613 -2.20 8.54 -10.80
N SER A 614 -1.10 7.93 -11.25
CA SER A 614 -0.04 8.66 -11.96
C SER A 614 -0.25 8.77 -13.47
N CYS A 615 -1.16 7.96 -14.03
CA CYS A 615 -1.51 7.90 -15.45
C CYS A 615 -3.03 7.95 -15.64
N ILE A 616 -3.48 8.39 -16.83
CA ILE A 616 -4.90 8.56 -17.13
C ILE A 616 -5.57 7.20 -17.34
N GLN A 617 -4.92 6.27 -18.04
CA GLN A 617 -5.51 4.98 -18.38
C GLN A 617 -5.90 4.16 -17.14
N ASP A 618 -5.04 4.05 -16.13
CA ASP A 618 -5.31 3.26 -14.92
C ASP A 618 -6.46 3.87 -14.10
N ALA A 619 -6.55 5.21 -14.08
CA ALA A 619 -7.61 5.93 -13.39
C ALA A 619 -8.99 5.62 -13.99
N ILE A 620 -9.13 5.76 -15.31
CA ILE A 620 -10.42 5.52 -15.98
C ILE A 620 -10.81 4.03 -16.01
N GLU A 621 -9.85 3.12 -15.86
CA GLU A 621 -10.11 1.69 -15.69
C GLU A 621 -10.61 1.35 -14.28
N SER A 622 -10.19 2.09 -13.27
CA SER A 622 -10.59 1.88 -11.86
C SER A 622 -11.93 2.51 -11.51
N VAL A 623 -12.24 3.68 -12.08
CA VAL A 623 -13.48 4.41 -11.76
C VAL A 623 -14.74 3.63 -12.18
N THR A 624 -15.81 3.78 -11.40
CA THR A 624 -17.14 3.23 -11.73
C THR A 624 -17.71 3.80 -13.05
N ASN A 625 -18.60 3.04 -13.70
CA ASN A 625 -19.25 3.52 -14.92
C ASN A 625 -20.21 4.69 -14.62
N GLY A 626 -19.98 5.81 -15.27
CA GLY A 626 -20.63 7.09 -15.02
C GLY A 626 -19.87 7.99 -14.04
N GLY A 627 -18.72 7.55 -13.52
CA GLY A 627 -17.90 8.32 -12.59
C GLY A 627 -17.07 9.43 -13.24
N GLY A 628 -16.33 10.17 -12.42
CA GLY A 628 -15.50 11.31 -12.83
C GLY A 628 -14.00 11.05 -12.73
N CYS A 629 -13.23 11.73 -13.57
CA CYS A 629 -11.77 11.71 -13.56
C CYS A 629 -11.24 13.14 -13.78
N PHE A 630 -10.49 13.65 -12.80
CA PHE A 630 -9.82 14.94 -12.88
C PHE A 630 -8.31 14.79 -13.06
N VAL A 631 -7.74 15.50 -14.03
CA VAL A 631 -6.34 15.37 -14.43
C VAL A 631 -5.59 16.68 -14.20
N PHE A 632 -4.66 16.65 -13.26
CA PHE A 632 -3.80 17.78 -12.90
C PHE A 632 -2.86 18.21 -14.04
N PRO A 633 -2.26 19.42 -13.95
CA PRO A 633 -1.24 19.87 -14.90
C PRO A 633 -0.12 18.86 -15.13
N GLY A 634 0.23 18.63 -16.39
CA GLY A 634 1.23 17.66 -16.78
C GLY A 634 1.14 17.25 -18.25
N VAL A 635 2.16 16.53 -18.73
CA VAL A 635 2.18 15.95 -20.09
C VAL A 635 2.02 14.43 -20.01
N TYR A 636 0.86 13.91 -20.31
CA TYR A 636 0.51 12.50 -20.23
C TYR A 636 0.69 11.86 -21.61
N LYS A 637 1.76 11.10 -21.78
CA LYS A 637 2.08 10.43 -23.04
C LYS A 637 1.50 9.03 -23.06
N GLU A 638 0.27 8.90 -23.53
CA GLU A 638 -0.56 7.70 -23.41
C GLU A 638 -1.49 7.59 -24.63
N ASP A 639 -1.81 6.37 -25.06
CA ASP A 639 -2.89 6.12 -26.02
C ASP A 639 -4.16 5.77 -25.24
N VAL A 640 -4.88 6.78 -24.75
CA VAL A 640 -5.97 6.60 -23.78
C VAL A 640 -7.22 6.04 -24.48
N VAL A 641 -7.74 4.90 -23.99
CA VAL A 641 -8.94 4.24 -24.53
C VAL A 641 -10.07 4.24 -23.52
N ILE A 642 -11.11 5.02 -23.80
CA ILE A 642 -12.27 5.22 -22.91
C ILE A 642 -13.39 4.24 -23.32
N LYS A 643 -13.62 3.23 -22.47
CA LYS A 643 -14.60 2.15 -22.72
C LYS A 643 -15.88 2.25 -21.88
N LYS A 644 -15.88 3.11 -20.88
CA LYS A 644 -16.99 3.33 -19.95
C LYS A 644 -17.58 4.71 -20.18
N LYS A 645 -18.84 4.91 -19.78
CA LYS A 645 -19.38 6.25 -19.68
C LYS A 645 -18.64 6.98 -18.55
N LEU A 646 -18.14 8.19 -18.76
CA LEU A 646 -17.49 8.97 -17.69
C LEU A 646 -17.38 10.46 -18.02
N LEU A 647 -17.07 11.25 -17.00
CA LEU A 647 -16.65 12.64 -17.08
C LEU A 647 -15.11 12.69 -16.99
N LEU A 648 -14.43 13.25 -18.00
CA LEU A 648 -12.97 13.38 -18.04
C LEU A 648 -12.58 14.85 -18.18
N ILE A 649 -11.92 15.38 -17.15
CA ILE A 649 -11.65 16.81 -17.00
C ILE A 649 -10.15 17.00 -16.85
N GLY A 650 -9.56 17.82 -17.70
CA GLY A 650 -8.21 18.35 -17.49
C GLY A 650 -8.31 19.68 -16.75
N TYR A 651 -7.30 19.95 -15.91
CA TYR A 651 -7.19 21.19 -15.15
C TYR A 651 -7.35 22.43 -16.05
N ASP A 652 -6.62 22.50 -17.16
CA ASP A 652 -6.91 23.40 -18.26
C ASP A 652 -6.18 22.96 -19.54
N ASN A 653 -6.62 23.49 -20.69
CA ASN A 653 -6.07 23.14 -22.00
C ASN A 653 -4.67 23.71 -22.30
N LYS A 654 -4.08 24.48 -21.39
CA LYS A 654 -2.74 25.08 -21.51
C LYS A 654 -1.70 24.41 -20.63
N ASN A 655 -2.12 23.61 -19.66
CA ASN A 655 -1.27 22.99 -18.65
C ASN A 655 -1.46 21.47 -18.55
N THR A 656 -2.62 20.94 -18.96
CA THR A 656 -2.90 19.50 -18.97
C THR A 656 -2.90 18.98 -20.40
N PHE A 657 -1.86 18.22 -20.75
CA PHE A 657 -1.64 17.73 -22.10
C PHE A 657 -1.77 16.22 -22.20
N VAL A 658 -2.49 15.73 -23.22
CA VAL A 658 -2.45 14.32 -23.64
C VAL A 658 -1.72 14.23 -24.98
N GLU A 659 -0.67 13.43 -25.02
CA GLU A 659 0.14 13.21 -26.22
C GLU A 659 0.08 11.74 -26.65
N GLY A 660 -0.21 11.49 -27.93
CA GLY A 660 -0.24 10.13 -28.45
C GLY A 660 1.11 9.42 -28.34
N ASN A 661 1.07 8.11 -28.12
CA ASN A 661 2.22 7.24 -27.97
C ASN A 661 2.27 6.19 -29.09
N GLU A 662 2.38 6.66 -30.34
CA GLU A 662 2.37 5.88 -31.60
C GLU A 662 0.98 5.73 -32.25
N SER A 663 -0.10 6.22 -31.64
CA SER A 663 -1.45 6.25 -32.23
C SER A 663 -2.20 7.56 -31.90
N TYR A 664 -3.50 7.47 -31.61
CA TYR A 664 -4.33 8.56 -31.09
C TYR A 664 -3.95 8.95 -29.67
N ALA A 665 -4.26 10.17 -29.25
CA ALA A 665 -4.13 10.56 -27.85
C ALA A 665 -5.34 10.05 -27.04
N LEU A 666 -6.55 10.22 -27.58
CA LEU A 666 -7.81 9.81 -26.95
C LEU A 666 -8.69 9.04 -27.93
N HIS A 667 -9.09 7.83 -27.56
CA HIS A 667 -10.05 7.01 -28.29
C HIS A 667 -11.28 6.71 -27.42
N ILE A 668 -12.36 7.40 -27.77
CA ILE A 668 -13.63 7.39 -27.08
C ILE A 668 -14.51 6.30 -27.68
N LYS A 669 -14.71 5.18 -26.97
CA LYS A 669 -15.54 4.05 -27.41
C LYS A 669 -16.91 3.99 -26.75
N ASN A 670 -17.17 4.90 -25.81
CA ASN A 670 -18.43 5.01 -25.07
C ASN A 670 -18.68 6.49 -24.75
N ALA A 671 -19.88 6.86 -24.31
CA ALA A 671 -20.27 8.24 -24.06
C ALA A 671 -19.32 8.93 -23.07
N VAL A 672 -18.74 10.07 -23.44
CA VAL A 672 -17.86 10.83 -22.55
C VAL A 672 -18.20 12.31 -22.58
N GLU A 673 -18.06 12.98 -21.45
CA GLU A 673 -17.89 14.43 -21.41
C GLU A 673 -16.40 14.71 -21.21
N LEU A 674 -15.72 15.17 -22.25
CA LEU A 674 -14.28 15.46 -22.28
C LEU A 674 -14.07 16.97 -22.33
N ARG A 675 -13.30 17.52 -21.40
CA ARG A 675 -12.98 18.96 -21.43
C ARG A 675 -11.65 19.34 -20.80
N GLY A 676 -11.13 20.50 -21.21
CA GLY A 676 -9.97 21.13 -20.54
C GLY A 676 -8.62 20.49 -20.86
N PHE A 677 -8.43 19.93 -22.05
CA PHE A 677 -7.16 19.29 -22.45
C PHE A 677 -6.48 19.98 -23.63
N GLY A 678 -5.16 20.05 -23.58
CA GLY A 678 -4.31 20.24 -24.76
C GLY A 678 -4.00 18.87 -25.39
N ILE A 679 -4.41 18.63 -26.63
CA ILE A 679 -4.36 17.30 -27.27
C ILE A 679 -3.50 17.38 -28.52
N ARG A 680 -2.33 16.70 -28.50
CA ARG A 680 -1.31 16.93 -29.53
C ARG A 680 -0.41 15.74 -29.85
N ASN A 681 0.41 15.94 -30.89
CA ASN A 681 1.52 15.07 -31.30
C ASN A 681 1.11 13.67 -31.80
N THR A 682 -0.08 13.50 -32.40
CA THR A 682 -0.51 12.23 -33.02
C THR A 682 -0.20 12.21 -34.53
N TRP A 683 1.05 11.99 -34.91
CA TRP A 683 1.52 12.17 -36.30
C TRP A 683 0.95 11.20 -37.35
N SER A 684 0.38 10.08 -36.91
CA SER A 684 -0.20 9.05 -37.79
C SER A 684 -1.69 8.83 -37.56
N ASP A 685 -2.33 9.59 -36.66
CA ASP A 685 -3.69 9.32 -36.20
C ASP A 685 -4.41 10.60 -35.73
N ALA A 686 -5.64 10.46 -35.27
CA ALA A 686 -6.42 11.55 -34.70
C ALA A 686 -5.95 11.94 -33.29
N GLY A 687 -5.99 13.23 -32.97
CA GLY A 687 -5.87 13.70 -31.58
C GLY A 687 -6.99 13.07 -30.73
N VAL A 688 -8.22 13.20 -31.21
CA VAL A 688 -9.41 12.58 -30.60
C VAL A 688 -10.14 11.74 -31.64
N TYR A 689 -10.37 10.46 -31.34
CA TYR A 689 -11.14 9.54 -32.16
C TYR A 689 -12.41 9.10 -31.41
N VAL A 690 -13.59 9.37 -31.98
CA VAL A 690 -14.89 9.16 -31.33
C VAL A 690 -15.69 8.06 -32.03
N GLU A 691 -15.89 6.94 -31.35
CA GLU A 691 -16.82 5.84 -31.69
C GLU A 691 -17.98 5.73 -30.68
N GLY A 692 -17.86 6.37 -29.51
CA GLY A 692 -18.91 6.44 -28.49
C GLY A 692 -19.97 7.49 -28.83
N ASN A 693 -21.24 7.06 -28.92
CA ASN A 693 -22.38 7.96 -29.07
C ASN A 693 -22.54 8.87 -27.85
N ASP A 694 -23.33 9.95 -27.99
CA ASP A 694 -23.70 10.84 -26.89
C ASP A 694 -22.49 11.49 -26.20
N SER A 695 -21.41 11.72 -26.96
CA SER A 695 -20.17 12.30 -26.46
C SER A 695 -20.13 13.81 -26.65
N VAL A 696 -19.58 14.51 -25.66
CA VAL A 696 -19.35 15.95 -25.67
C VAL A 696 -17.84 16.20 -25.53
N ILE A 697 -17.27 16.97 -26.45
CA ILE A 697 -15.89 17.41 -26.39
C ILE A 697 -15.92 18.94 -26.33
N SER A 698 -15.46 19.52 -25.22
CA SER A 698 -15.48 20.97 -25.03
C SER A 698 -14.19 21.54 -24.47
N ASP A 699 -13.96 22.83 -24.70
CA ASP A 699 -12.88 23.60 -24.04
C ASP A 699 -11.48 22.99 -24.20
N CYS A 700 -11.24 22.24 -25.28
CA CYS A 700 -9.96 21.62 -25.61
C CYS A 700 -9.19 22.42 -26.66
N ASP A 701 -7.86 22.27 -26.65
CA ASP A 701 -6.95 22.82 -27.64
C ASP A 701 -6.27 21.66 -28.40
N VAL A 702 -6.66 21.44 -29.66
CA VAL A 702 -6.33 20.24 -30.45
C VAL A 702 -5.43 20.61 -31.63
N TYR A 703 -4.14 20.28 -31.55
CA TYR A 703 -3.15 20.72 -32.53
C TYR A 703 -1.96 19.78 -32.74
N ASN A 704 -1.21 19.98 -33.83
CA ASN A 704 -0.06 19.13 -34.21
C ASN A 704 -0.40 17.63 -34.32
N ASN A 705 -1.62 17.32 -34.77
CA ASN A 705 -2.07 15.96 -35.04
C ASN A 705 -2.18 15.72 -36.56
N TYR A 706 -2.31 14.47 -36.99
CA TYR A 706 -2.62 14.19 -38.40
C TYR A 706 -4.07 14.57 -38.72
N TYR A 707 -5.01 14.07 -37.92
CA TYR A 707 -6.39 14.58 -37.82
C TYR A 707 -6.57 15.23 -36.44
N GLY A 708 -7.29 16.35 -36.34
CA GLY A 708 -7.63 16.92 -35.03
C GLY A 708 -8.64 16.03 -34.29
N ILE A 709 -9.89 16.04 -34.74
CA ILE A 709 -11.00 15.26 -34.19
C ILE A 709 -11.65 14.42 -35.30
N VAL A 710 -11.80 13.12 -35.08
CA VAL A 710 -12.51 12.21 -35.99
C VAL A 710 -13.74 11.65 -35.30
N ILE A 711 -14.90 11.82 -35.93
CA ILE A 711 -16.20 11.45 -35.38
C ILE A 711 -16.81 10.35 -36.25
N ASN A 712 -17.01 9.19 -35.63
CA ASN A 712 -17.64 8.00 -36.19
C ASN A 712 -18.75 7.48 -35.25
N ALA A 713 -19.48 8.40 -34.62
CA ALA A 713 -20.51 8.14 -33.62
C ALA A 713 -21.66 9.13 -33.77
N THR A 714 -22.87 8.76 -33.31
CA THR A 714 -24.06 9.61 -33.42
C THR A 714 -24.28 10.46 -32.18
N ASN A 715 -24.95 11.61 -32.34
CA ASN A 715 -25.26 12.53 -31.24
C ASN A 715 -24.00 13.06 -30.53
N VAL A 716 -23.05 13.57 -31.32
CA VAL A 716 -21.78 14.10 -30.81
C VAL A 716 -21.80 15.62 -30.84
N THR A 717 -21.37 16.25 -29.75
CA THR A 717 -21.21 17.71 -29.65
C THR A 717 -19.74 18.07 -29.55
N ILE A 718 -19.29 18.98 -30.43
CA ILE A 718 -17.97 19.62 -30.38
C ILE A 718 -18.21 21.11 -30.12
N GLU A 719 -17.81 21.61 -28.95
CA GLU A 719 -18.09 23.00 -28.58
C GLU A 719 -16.93 23.75 -27.93
N ASN A 720 -16.80 25.05 -28.17
CA ASN A 720 -15.80 25.91 -27.51
C ASN A 720 -14.34 25.40 -27.65
N ASN A 721 -14.04 24.65 -28.72
CA ASN A 721 -12.70 24.08 -28.93
C ASN A 721 -11.87 24.96 -29.86
N SER A 722 -10.56 24.95 -29.63
CA SER A 722 -9.54 25.46 -30.55
C SER A 722 -8.95 24.27 -31.29
N ILE A 723 -9.13 24.18 -32.62
CA ILE A 723 -8.60 23.09 -33.46
C ILE A 723 -7.70 23.69 -34.52
N HIS A 724 -6.38 23.56 -34.36
CA HIS A 724 -5.45 24.26 -35.24
C HIS A 724 -4.15 23.53 -35.53
N GLY A 725 -3.46 23.93 -36.61
CA GLY A 725 -2.14 23.40 -36.93
C GLY A 725 -2.10 21.88 -37.13
N ASN A 726 -3.24 21.23 -37.45
CA ASN A 726 -3.27 19.81 -37.74
C ASN A 726 -2.89 19.57 -39.20
N THR A 727 -2.08 18.53 -39.42
CA THR A 727 -1.40 18.29 -40.71
C THR A 727 -2.37 18.05 -41.85
N PHE A 728 -3.53 17.43 -41.60
CA PHE A 728 -4.49 17.11 -42.66
C PHE A 728 -5.88 17.71 -42.47
N ILE A 729 -6.65 17.28 -41.47
CA ILE A 729 -8.02 17.80 -41.28
C ILE A 729 -8.23 18.16 -39.82
N GLY A 730 -8.82 19.33 -39.56
CA GLY A 730 -9.21 19.74 -38.21
C GLY A 730 -10.30 18.84 -37.63
N ILE A 731 -11.47 18.80 -38.26
CA ILE A 731 -12.59 17.94 -37.85
C ILE A 731 -13.05 17.07 -39.03
N VAL A 732 -13.23 15.77 -38.79
CA VAL A 732 -13.84 14.83 -39.72
C VAL A 732 -15.11 14.26 -39.10
N ALA A 733 -16.27 14.49 -39.70
CA ALA A 733 -17.52 13.85 -39.28
C ALA A 733 -18.01 12.86 -40.35
N LYS A 734 -18.15 11.59 -39.95
CA LYS A 734 -18.64 10.47 -40.78
C LYS A 734 -19.95 9.89 -40.26
N SER A 735 -20.66 10.65 -39.44
CA SER A 735 -21.78 10.18 -38.65
C SER A 735 -22.94 11.16 -38.67
N ASN A 736 -24.06 10.73 -38.11
CA ASN A 736 -25.30 11.51 -38.10
C ASN A 736 -25.47 12.27 -36.79
N SER A 737 -26.22 13.37 -36.82
CA SER A 737 -26.58 14.14 -35.62
C SER A 737 -25.35 14.68 -34.88
N THR A 738 -24.47 15.37 -35.59
CA THR A 738 -23.29 16.03 -35.00
C THR A 738 -23.53 17.54 -34.89
N ASN A 739 -23.22 18.13 -33.75
CA ASN A 739 -23.27 19.58 -33.54
C ASN A 739 -21.85 20.12 -33.35
N ILE A 740 -21.42 21.04 -34.20
CA ILE A 740 -20.14 21.75 -34.13
C ILE A 740 -20.45 23.23 -33.89
N ARG A 741 -20.13 23.75 -32.71
CA ARG A 741 -20.49 25.12 -32.34
C ARG A 741 -19.39 25.88 -31.61
N ASN A 742 -19.34 27.19 -31.79
CA ASN A 742 -18.41 28.09 -31.07
C ASN A 742 -16.93 27.65 -31.14
N CYS A 743 -16.52 26.96 -32.21
CA CYS A 743 -15.16 26.45 -32.36
C CYS A 743 -14.29 27.41 -33.20
N ASN A 744 -13.00 27.47 -32.87
CA ASN A 744 -11.99 28.15 -33.68
C ASN A 744 -11.16 27.11 -34.46
N ILE A 745 -11.37 27.00 -35.78
CA ILE A 745 -10.83 25.94 -36.63
C ILE A 745 -9.90 26.56 -37.67
N THR A 746 -8.60 26.51 -37.40
CA THR A 746 -7.63 27.32 -38.15
C THR A 746 -6.33 26.63 -38.50
N GLU A 747 -5.65 27.08 -39.55
CA GLU A 747 -4.28 26.60 -39.88
C GLU A 747 -4.19 25.08 -40.12
N ASN A 748 -5.29 24.43 -40.53
CA ASN A 748 -5.29 23.04 -40.97
C ASN A 748 -5.23 22.99 -42.50
N ASN A 749 -4.95 21.83 -43.10
CA ASN A 749 -5.12 21.71 -44.56
C ASN A 749 -6.61 21.83 -44.95
N LYS A 750 -7.48 21.11 -44.24
CA LYS A 750 -8.94 21.26 -44.32
C LYS A 750 -9.50 21.55 -42.93
N GLY A 751 -10.39 22.53 -42.81
CA GLY A 751 -11.02 22.86 -41.53
C GLY A 751 -11.97 21.75 -41.07
N ILE A 752 -13.11 21.63 -41.74
CA ILE A 752 -14.15 20.62 -41.47
C ILE A 752 -14.38 19.78 -42.71
N LEU A 753 -14.41 18.45 -42.56
CA LEU A 753 -14.85 17.51 -43.59
C LEU A 753 -16.07 16.72 -43.11
N LEU A 754 -17.19 16.87 -43.80
CA LEU A 754 -18.37 16.00 -43.67
C LEU A 754 -18.36 14.96 -44.78
N HIS A 755 -18.44 13.67 -44.43
CA HIS A 755 -18.39 12.58 -45.40
C HIS A 755 -19.42 11.49 -45.08
N ASN A 756 -20.46 11.40 -45.91
CA ASN A 756 -21.64 10.56 -45.67
C ASN A 756 -22.31 10.85 -44.33
N ALA A 757 -22.35 12.13 -43.93
CA ALA A 757 -22.95 12.58 -42.68
C ALA A 757 -24.36 13.12 -42.91
N SER A 758 -25.24 13.03 -41.91
CA SER A 758 -26.56 13.66 -41.98
C SER A 758 -27.00 14.32 -40.68
N ASN A 759 -27.91 15.31 -40.76
CA ASN A 759 -28.39 16.06 -39.60
C ASN A 759 -27.23 16.72 -38.83
N VAL A 760 -26.35 17.44 -39.54
CA VAL A 760 -25.19 18.10 -38.93
C VAL A 760 -25.47 19.59 -38.78
N VAL A 761 -25.18 20.15 -37.62
CA VAL A 761 -25.25 21.60 -37.38
C VAL A 761 -23.85 22.15 -37.22
N ILE A 762 -23.51 23.18 -38.00
CA ILE A 762 -22.28 23.96 -37.86
C ILE A 762 -22.68 25.41 -37.60
N GLU A 763 -22.44 25.89 -36.38
CA GLU A 763 -22.82 27.25 -36.02
C GLU A 763 -21.76 28.03 -35.24
N LYS A 764 -21.75 29.36 -35.41
CA LYS A 764 -20.92 30.27 -34.60
C LYS A 764 -19.42 29.94 -34.58
N CYS A 765 -18.93 29.23 -35.58
CA CYS A 765 -17.52 28.85 -35.69
C CYS A 765 -16.72 29.90 -36.47
N ILE A 766 -15.43 30.02 -36.11
CA ILE A 766 -14.45 30.78 -36.88
C ILE A 766 -13.59 29.77 -37.65
N ILE A 767 -13.75 29.73 -38.97
CA ILE A 767 -13.10 28.74 -39.84
C ILE A 767 -12.17 29.50 -40.77
N SER A 768 -10.88 29.53 -40.44
CA SER A 768 -9.97 30.46 -41.12
C SER A 768 -8.54 30.00 -41.34
N ASN A 769 -7.91 30.53 -42.38
CA ASN A 769 -6.52 30.22 -42.73
C ASN A 769 -6.28 28.71 -42.93
N ASN A 770 -7.30 27.95 -43.37
CA ASN A 770 -7.10 26.56 -43.75
C ASN A 770 -6.61 26.50 -45.21
N SER A 771 -5.57 25.72 -45.47
CA SER A 771 -4.78 25.85 -46.70
C SER A 771 -5.52 25.39 -47.97
N VAL A 772 -6.55 24.55 -47.85
CA VAL A 772 -7.34 24.00 -48.96
C VAL A 772 -8.81 24.36 -48.85
N THR A 773 -9.51 23.87 -47.84
CA THR A 773 -10.96 24.08 -47.66
C THR A 773 -11.26 24.52 -46.24
N GLY A 774 -12.14 25.51 -46.06
CA GLY A 774 -12.74 25.82 -44.77
C GLY A 774 -13.70 24.70 -44.36
N ILE A 775 -14.76 24.53 -45.14
CA ILE A 775 -15.73 23.43 -45.00
C ILE A 775 -15.79 22.62 -46.29
N GLU A 776 -15.69 21.30 -46.18
CA GLU A 776 -15.88 20.36 -47.29
C GLU A 776 -17.02 19.38 -46.96
N MET A 777 -17.99 19.26 -47.87
CA MET A 777 -19.13 18.35 -47.72
C MET A 777 -19.17 17.35 -48.87
N LYS A 778 -19.24 16.06 -48.54
CA LYS A 778 -19.29 14.96 -49.51
C LYS A 778 -20.41 13.99 -49.17
N ASN A 779 -21.34 13.78 -50.11
CA ASN A 779 -22.46 12.85 -49.94
C ASN A 779 -23.23 13.08 -48.62
N SER A 780 -23.35 14.32 -48.17
CA SER A 780 -23.93 14.66 -46.87
C SER A 780 -25.29 15.34 -47.03
N LEU A 781 -26.22 15.08 -46.12
CA LEU A 781 -27.61 15.53 -46.24
C LEU A 781 -28.03 16.25 -44.96
N ASP A 782 -28.98 17.18 -45.06
CA ASP A 782 -29.57 17.86 -43.90
C ASP A 782 -28.48 18.51 -43.01
N VAL A 783 -27.53 19.21 -43.64
CA VAL A 783 -26.54 20.02 -42.92
C VAL A 783 -27.07 21.45 -42.80
N GLU A 784 -27.04 22.01 -41.60
CA GLU A 784 -27.36 23.41 -41.33
C GLU A 784 -26.06 24.14 -41.00
N THR A 785 -25.69 25.11 -41.83
CA THR A 785 -24.50 25.94 -41.62
C THR A 785 -24.93 27.39 -41.45
N TYR A 786 -24.79 27.95 -40.24
CA TYR A 786 -25.22 29.33 -39.99
C TYR A 786 -24.41 30.09 -38.94
N CYS A 787 -24.38 31.42 -39.06
CA CYS A 787 -23.65 32.32 -38.17
C CYS A 787 -22.14 32.01 -38.06
N ASN A 788 -21.53 31.39 -39.08
CA ASN A 788 -20.10 31.11 -39.11
C ASN A 788 -19.32 32.24 -39.79
N THR A 789 -18.07 32.44 -39.37
CA THR A 789 -17.11 33.29 -40.09
C THR A 789 -16.10 32.41 -40.82
N ILE A 790 -16.24 32.33 -42.14
CA ILE A 790 -15.41 31.51 -43.04
C ILE A 790 -14.48 32.44 -43.82
N LYS A 791 -13.19 32.48 -43.46
CA LYS A 791 -12.28 33.49 -44.03
C LYS A 791 -10.88 33.01 -44.36
N ASN A 792 -10.25 33.63 -45.36
CA ASN A 792 -8.85 33.38 -45.74
C ASN A 792 -8.53 31.90 -46.04
N ASN A 793 -9.50 31.14 -46.55
CA ASN A 793 -9.27 29.77 -47.02
C ASN A 793 -9.13 29.77 -48.54
N PHE A 794 -8.50 28.75 -49.13
CA PHE A 794 -8.45 28.65 -50.59
C PHE A 794 -9.86 28.43 -51.18
N TYR A 795 -10.60 27.45 -50.65
CA TYR A 795 -12.06 27.40 -50.77
C TYR A 795 -12.68 27.73 -49.41
N GLY A 796 -13.59 28.70 -49.33
CA GLY A 796 -14.39 28.90 -48.12
C GLY A 796 -15.25 27.66 -47.86
N MET A 797 -16.01 27.24 -48.88
CA MET A 797 -16.76 25.99 -48.89
C MET A 797 -16.60 25.22 -50.20
N TYR A 798 -16.51 23.89 -50.10
CA TYR A 798 -16.54 22.98 -51.25
C TYR A 798 -17.58 21.88 -51.00
N VAL A 799 -18.57 21.79 -51.88
CA VAL A 799 -19.68 20.85 -51.71
C VAL A 799 -19.80 19.91 -52.91
N ASP A 800 -19.94 18.61 -52.64
CA ASP A 800 -20.04 17.55 -53.64
C ASP A 800 -21.17 16.58 -53.27
N ASN A 801 -22.12 16.40 -54.19
CA ASN A 801 -23.28 15.50 -54.06
C ASN A 801 -23.98 15.57 -52.69
N SER A 802 -24.20 16.80 -52.19
CA SER A 802 -24.80 17.05 -50.86
C SER A 802 -26.02 17.98 -51.00
N SER A 803 -26.93 17.95 -50.03
CA SER A 803 -28.14 18.80 -50.01
C SER A 803 -28.31 19.37 -48.60
N SER A 804 -28.25 20.69 -48.45
CA SER A 804 -28.08 21.35 -47.15
C SER A 804 -28.53 22.81 -47.22
N GLN A 805 -28.78 23.41 -46.04
CA GLN A 805 -29.12 24.84 -45.90
C GLN A 805 -27.93 25.62 -45.35
N ILE A 806 -27.55 26.68 -46.06
CA ILE A 806 -26.38 27.52 -45.76
C ILE A 806 -26.85 28.97 -45.72
N CYS A 807 -26.97 29.58 -44.55
CA CYS A 807 -27.45 30.96 -44.42
C CYS A 807 -26.77 31.69 -43.27
N LEU A 808 -26.79 33.02 -43.25
CA LEU A 808 -26.21 33.85 -42.20
C LEU A 808 -24.70 33.63 -41.94
N ASN A 809 -23.95 33.15 -42.93
CA ASN A 809 -22.49 33.01 -42.81
C ASN A 809 -21.75 34.21 -43.43
N ASN A 810 -20.57 34.50 -42.90
CA ASN A 810 -19.66 35.51 -43.42
C ASN A 810 -18.53 34.87 -44.24
N PHE A 811 -18.59 34.99 -45.57
CA PHE A 811 -17.50 34.57 -46.46
C PHE A 811 -16.58 35.74 -46.77
N ILE A 812 -15.35 35.71 -46.26
CA ILE A 812 -14.43 36.87 -46.31
C ILE A 812 -13.04 36.47 -46.82
N ASN A 813 -12.53 37.12 -47.86
CA ASN A 813 -11.17 36.95 -48.38
C ASN A 813 -10.78 35.49 -48.65
N ASN A 814 -11.75 34.63 -48.97
CA ASN A 814 -11.45 33.29 -49.47
C ASN A 814 -11.03 33.42 -50.94
N PHE A 815 -10.10 32.59 -51.40
CA PHE A 815 -9.70 32.65 -52.82
C PHE A 815 -10.87 32.28 -53.74
N ILE A 816 -11.70 31.33 -53.31
CA ILE A 816 -13.01 31.00 -53.86
C ILE A 816 -13.98 30.90 -52.67
N HIS A 817 -15.03 31.73 -52.63
CA HIS A 817 -15.96 31.73 -51.50
C HIS A 817 -16.69 30.40 -51.31
N ALA A 818 -17.32 29.89 -52.37
CA ALA A 818 -17.98 28.60 -52.37
C ALA A 818 -17.94 27.95 -53.76
N ARG A 819 -18.02 26.62 -53.81
CA ARG A 819 -18.24 25.82 -55.01
C ARG A 819 -19.19 24.69 -54.68
N ASP A 820 -20.26 24.54 -55.45
CA ASP A 820 -21.33 23.60 -55.17
C ASP A 820 -21.63 22.70 -56.38
N TYR A 821 -21.36 21.41 -56.21
CA TYR A 821 -21.76 20.35 -57.15
C TYR A 821 -22.93 19.52 -56.62
N GLY A 822 -23.62 20.00 -55.59
CA GLY A 822 -24.77 19.38 -54.95
C GLY A 822 -26.09 20.06 -55.28
N SER A 823 -27.05 19.95 -54.37
CA SER A 823 -28.37 20.58 -54.44
C SER A 823 -28.62 21.35 -53.15
N ASN A 824 -27.75 22.31 -52.85
CA ASN A 824 -27.80 23.08 -51.61
C ASN A 824 -28.56 24.41 -51.82
N VAL A 825 -29.08 24.93 -50.71
CA VAL A 825 -29.78 26.22 -50.68
C VAL A 825 -28.95 27.20 -49.86
N PHE A 826 -28.53 28.31 -50.47
CA PHE A 826 -27.68 29.34 -49.86
C PHE A 826 -28.47 30.47 -49.20
N ASP A 827 -29.74 30.21 -48.89
CA ASP A 827 -30.63 31.05 -48.11
C ASP A 827 -31.67 30.20 -47.39
N ASN A 828 -32.44 30.79 -46.48
CA ASN A 828 -33.55 30.13 -45.81
C ASN A 828 -34.94 30.62 -46.31
N GLY A 829 -34.98 31.23 -47.49
CA GLY A 829 -36.15 31.92 -48.05
C GLY A 829 -36.35 33.35 -47.56
N ASN A 830 -35.75 33.73 -46.42
CA ASN A 830 -35.81 35.09 -45.88
C ASN A 830 -34.45 35.80 -45.95
N VAL A 831 -33.37 35.12 -45.58
CA VAL A 831 -32.01 35.66 -45.49
C VAL A 831 -30.97 34.65 -46.03
N GLY A 832 -29.96 35.18 -46.71
CA GLY A 832 -28.84 34.44 -47.29
C GLY A 832 -27.54 34.66 -46.53
N ASN A 833 -26.42 34.68 -47.25
CA ASN A 833 -25.08 34.82 -46.68
C ASN A 833 -24.47 36.19 -47.02
N TYR A 834 -23.45 36.59 -46.25
CA TYR A 834 -22.61 37.74 -46.58
C TYR A 834 -21.39 37.28 -47.39
N TRP A 835 -21.14 37.99 -48.49
CA TRP A 835 -20.01 37.77 -49.40
C TRP A 835 -19.26 39.09 -49.53
N ASP A 836 -17.95 39.12 -49.22
CA ASP A 836 -17.21 40.38 -49.22
C ASP A 836 -16.88 40.93 -50.62
N ASP A 837 -17.14 40.15 -51.67
CA ASP A 837 -17.10 40.56 -53.08
C ASP A 837 -18.49 40.92 -53.66
N TYR A 838 -19.56 40.84 -52.85
CA TYR A 838 -20.90 41.26 -53.26
C TYR A 838 -21.00 42.79 -53.36
N ASN A 839 -21.35 43.26 -54.56
CA ASN A 839 -21.48 44.68 -54.88
C ASN A 839 -22.92 45.06 -55.30
N GLY A 840 -23.91 44.26 -54.89
CA GLY A 840 -25.32 44.56 -55.17
C GLY A 840 -25.85 45.72 -54.33
N ILE A 841 -27.03 46.20 -54.70
CA ILE A 841 -27.73 47.28 -54.00
C ILE A 841 -28.86 46.72 -53.14
N ASP A 842 -29.21 47.46 -52.11
CA ASP A 842 -30.42 47.27 -51.30
C ASP A 842 -31.22 48.56 -51.40
N ALA A 843 -32.16 48.59 -52.34
CA ALA A 843 -32.94 49.78 -52.68
C ALA A 843 -34.19 49.95 -51.79
N ASN A 844 -34.67 48.86 -51.18
CA ASN A 844 -35.78 48.89 -50.24
C ASN A 844 -35.33 49.01 -48.76
N HIS A 845 -34.03 49.04 -48.52
CA HIS A 845 -33.37 49.19 -47.22
C HIS A 845 -33.76 48.08 -46.22
N ASP A 846 -33.97 46.85 -46.70
CA ASP A 846 -34.31 45.70 -45.85
C ASP A 846 -33.09 44.87 -45.42
N GLY A 847 -31.89 45.30 -45.82
CA GLY A 847 -30.60 44.69 -45.44
C GLY A 847 -30.18 43.54 -46.31
N ILE A 848 -31.05 43.15 -47.24
CA ILE A 848 -30.85 42.08 -48.19
C ILE A 848 -30.61 42.70 -49.55
N GLY A 849 -29.64 42.18 -50.28
CA GLY A 849 -29.35 42.64 -51.62
C GLY A 849 -30.46 42.26 -52.60
N ASP A 850 -30.90 43.24 -53.39
CA ASP A 850 -31.96 43.08 -54.40
C ASP A 850 -31.52 42.22 -55.59
N THR A 851 -30.22 42.04 -55.78
CA THR A 851 -29.65 41.20 -56.84
C THR A 851 -29.10 39.90 -56.28
N PRO A 852 -29.52 38.72 -56.78
CA PRO A 852 -28.96 37.45 -56.33
C PRO A 852 -27.45 37.35 -56.53
N TYR A 853 -26.74 36.72 -55.58
CA TYR A 853 -25.31 36.42 -55.71
C TYR A 853 -25.14 35.05 -56.37
N LYS A 854 -24.37 35.01 -57.47
CA LYS A 854 -24.10 33.77 -58.20
C LYS A 854 -22.85 33.11 -57.64
N ILE A 855 -22.98 31.87 -57.20
CA ILE A 855 -21.87 31.11 -56.59
C ILE A 855 -21.13 30.33 -57.69
N ASP A 856 -21.89 29.58 -58.48
CA ASP A 856 -21.42 28.92 -59.70
C ASP A 856 -22.56 28.84 -60.74
N ASN A 857 -22.44 27.97 -61.75
CA ASN A 857 -23.36 27.95 -62.89
C ASN A 857 -24.80 27.59 -62.50
N ASP A 858 -24.98 26.79 -61.44
CA ASP A 858 -26.28 26.23 -61.05
C ASP A 858 -26.70 26.65 -59.62
N SER A 859 -25.79 27.23 -58.83
CA SER A 859 -26.03 27.60 -57.42
C SER A 859 -26.07 29.13 -57.22
N ILE A 860 -27.12 29.60 -56.55
CA ILE A 860 -27.41 31.03 -56.34
C ILE A 860 -27.82 31.24 -54.88
N ASP A 861 -27.31 32.30 -54.27
CA ASP A 861 -27.88 32.91 -53.07
C ASP A 861 -28.86 34.01 -53.51
N TYR A 862 -30.15 33.80 -53.27
CA TYR A 862 -31.20 34.75 -53.69
C TYR A 862 -31.38 35.92 -52.73
N LYS A 863 -30.77 35.86 -51.54
CA LYS A 863 -30.97 36.80 -50.44
C LYS A 863 -29.63 37.21 -49.82
N PRO A 864 -28.62 37.61 -50.61
CA PRO A 864 -27.30 37.94 -50.09
C PRO A 864 -27.39 39.13 -49.13
N LEU A 865 -26.60 39.11 -48.06
CA LEU A 865 -26.60 40.18 -47.06
C LEU A 865 -25.71 41.35 -47.50
N ILE A 866 -26.17 42.58 -47.26
CA ILE A 866 -25.40 43.81 -47.55
C ILE A 866 -24.28 44.04 -46.53
N ARG A 867 -24.42 43.49 -45.31
CA ARG A 867 -23.42 43.57 -44.25
C ARG A 867 -23.17 42.21 -43.61
N LYS A 868 -22.04 42.11 -42.92
CA LYS A 868 -21.65 40.93 -42.14
C LYS A 868 -22.69 40.60 -41.09
N THR A 869 -22.91 39.31 -40.87
CA THR A 869 -23.75 38.81 -39.77
C THR A 869 -23.19 39.21 -38.41
N GLY A 870 -24.09 39.45 -37.45
CA GLY A 870 -23.79 40.00 -36.13
C GLY A 870 -23.57 41.51 -36.07
N LEU A 871 -23.82 42.26 -37.16
CA LEU A 871 -23.75 43.72 -37.19
C LEU A 871 -25.07 44.34 -37.69
N PRO A 872 -25.62 45.34 -36.98
CA PRO A 872 -26.80 46.05 -37.47
C PRO A 872 -26.46 46.90 -38.72
N ILE A 873 -27.47 47.08 -39.56
CA ILE A 873 -27.40 47.95 -40.74
C ILE A 873 -28.03 49.27 -40.35
N ALA A 874 -27.20 50.30 -40.31
CA ALA A 874 -27.62 51.65 -39.98
C ALA A 874 -28.29 52.30 -41.20
N TYR A 875 -29.60 52.53 -41.11
CA TYR A 875 -30.38 53.29 -42.07
C TYR A 875 -31.09 54.42 -41.34
N PHE A 876 -31.07 55.60 -41.94
CA PHE A 876 -31.83 56.72 -41.42
C PHE A 876 -32.19 57.68 -42.54
N HIS A 877 -33.28 58.40 -42.33
CA HIS A 877 -33.62 59.57 -43.11
C HIS A 877 -33.81 60.77 -42.19
N TYR A 878 -33.87 61.96 -42.78
CA TYR A 878 -34.10 63.18 -42.03
C TYR A 878 -35.05 64.12 -42.77
N GLU A 879 -35.82 64.91 -42.03
CA GLU A 879 -36.77 65.87 -42.59
C GLU A 879 -36.63 67.25 -41.92
N PRO A 880 -36.69 68.36 -42.68
CA PRO A 880 -36.79 68.43 -44.15
C PRO A 880 -35.49 68.02 -44.86
N ASN A 881 -35.59 67.24 -45.94
CA ASN A 881 -34.44 66.75 -46.73
C ASN A 881 -34.04 67.66 -47.91
N ASN A 882 -34.70 68.81 -48.06
CA ASN A 882 -34.48 69.74 -49.17
C ASN A 882 -34.58 71.19 -48.71
N ASN A 883 -33.81 72.09 -49.33
CA ASN A 883 -33.78 73.53 -49.05
C ASN A 883 -33.48 73.90 -47.58
N ILE A 884 -32.65 73.10 -46.90
CA ILE A 884 -32.25 73.32 -45.50
C ILE A 884 -31.48 74.63 -45.34
N THR A 885 -31.91 75.43 -44.37
CA THR A 885 -31.26 76.66 -43.89
C THR A 885 -30.73 76.46 -42.47
N THR A 886 -29.87 77.37 -42.01
CA THR A 886 -29.32 77.31 -40.64
C THR A 886 -30.36 77.53 -39.53
N ASN A 887 -31.61 77.86 -39.89
CA ASN A 887 -32.71 78.06 -38.95
C ASN A 887 -33.68 76.88 -38.89
N ASP A 888 -33.52 75.88 -39.76
CA ASP A 888 -34.44 74.75 -39.85
C ASP A 888 -34.12 73.70 -38.79
N ILE A 889 -35.18 73.18 -38.16
CA ILE A 889 -35.09 72.04 -37.26
C ILE A 889 -35.10 70.78 -38.11
N ILE A 890 -34.02 70.01 -38.06
CA ILE A 890 -33.92 68.70 -38.72
C ILE A 890 -34.36 67.62 -37.75
N GLN A 891 -35.35 66.82 -38.15
CA GLN A 891 -35.75 65.59 -37.47
C GLN A 891 -35.06 64.41 -38.14
N PHE A 892 -34.50 63.51 -37.34
CA PHE A 892 -33.91 62.25 -37.81
C PHE A 892 -34.89 61.11 -37.50
N HIS A 893 -35.04 60.22 -38.46
CA HIS A 893 -35.87 59.03 -38.38
C HIS A 893 -34.98 57.82 -38.60
N ASP A 894 -35.10 56.84 -37.72
CA ASP A 894 -34.36 55.60 -37.80
C ASP A 894 -35.11 54.57 -38.65
N ASP A 895 -34.42 54.04 -39.65
CA ASP A 895 -34.87 52.90 -40.46
C ASP A 895 -33.91 51.71 -40.27
N SER A 896 -33.02 51.76 -39.28
CA SER A 896 -31.99 50.75 -39.08
C SER A 896 -32.60 49.39 -38.76
N ILE A 897 -31.89 48.34 -39.16
CA ILE A 897 -32.33 46.95 -39.03
C ILE A 897 -31.23 46.07 -38.43
N ASP A 898 -31.65 45.00 -37.78
CA ASP A 898 -30.78 43.94 -37.27
C ASP A 898 -31.43 42.60 -37.61
N LEU A 899 -30.83 41.85 -38.55
CA LEU A 899 -31.44 40.65 -39.13
C LEU A 899 -31.25 39.40 -38.27
N ASP A 900 -30.32 39.43 -37.31
CA ASP A 900 -30.02 38.33 -36.40
C ASP A 900 -30.02 38.75 -34.92
N GLY A 901 -30.56 39.95 -34.62
CA GLY A 901 -30.59 40.51 -33.27
C GLY A 901 -31.62 41.61 -33.07
N THR A 902 -31.30 42.54 -32.17
CA THR A 902 -32.09 43.74 -31.89
C THR A 902 -31.16 44.93 -31.66
N ILE A 903 -31.47 46.07 -32.27
CA ILE A 903 -30.70 47.31 -32.08
C ILE A 903 -30.88 47.79 -30.64
N THR A 904 -29.77 47.94 -29.91
CA THR A 904 -29.76 48.32 -28.49
C THR A 904 -29.33 49.78 -28.25
N ALA A 905 -28.65 50.41 -29.19
CA ALA A 905 -28.21 51.80 -29.11
C ALA A 905 -27.96 52.40 -30.50
N TRP A 906 -28.15 53.71 -30.62
CA TRP A 906 -27.78 54.51 -31.78
C TRP A 906 -26.69 55.51 -31.38
N LEU A 907 -25.66 55.60 -32.21
CA LEU A 907 -24.54 56.51 -31.99
C LEU A 907 -24.45 57.47 -33.18
N TRP A 908 -24.54 58.77 -32.94
CA TRP A 908 -24.54 59.78 -33.98
C TRP A 908 -23.31 60.67 -33.82
N ASN A 909 -22.49 60.80 -34.86
CA ASN A 909 -21.36 61.71 -34.86
C ASN A 909 -21.54 62.74 -35.98
N PHE A 910 -21.82 63.98 -35.59
CA PHE A 910 -22.04 65.09 -36.52
C PHE A 910 -20.77 65.87 -36.87
N GLY A 911 -19.60 65.42 -36.40
CA GLY A 911 -18.30 66.05 -36.67
C GLY A 911 -18.03 67.33 -35.88
N ASP A 912 -18.86 67.67 -34.89
CA ASP A 912 -18.71 68.82 -33.99
C ASP A 912 -17.91 68.51 -32.71
N GLY A 913 -17.36 67.28 -32.63
CA GLY A 913 -16.62 66.79 -31.47
C GLY A 913 -17.50 66.23 -30.35
N LYS A 914 -18.82 66.11 -30.57
CA LYS A 914 -19.74 65.40 -29.68
C LYS A 914 -20.32 64.18 -30.41
N ILE A 915 -20.36 63.07 -29.69
CA ILE A 915 -21.00 61.81 -30.09
C ILE A 915 -22.20 61.60 -29.18
#